data_AF-W1RYU1-F1
#
_entry.id   AF-W1RYU1-F1
#
_cell.length_a   1.000
_cell.length_b   1.000
_cell.length_c   1.000
_cell.angle_alpha   90.00
_cell.angle_beta   90.00
_cell.angle_gamma   90.00
#
_symmetry.space_group_name_H-M   'P 1'
#
loop_
_entity.id
_entity.type
_entity.pdbx_description
1 polymer ?
#
loop_
_entity_poly.entity_id
_entity_poly.type
_entity_poly.pdbx_seq_one_letter_code
_entity_poly.pdbx_strand_id
1 'polypeptide(L)'
;MKISHVTRTTTASYLVIAIMLIGLLLWSLMKFRSAFEQSDTYTQVWEYSSIDLKQQIEGYLSSGEASALQAAGEFINDKIRPALSTLPDTIKNPINTQLTEIESSLQSDVRAAGKLSGNPFALIENNERQTILSLNSLADKVQSFQTQHDLSSAAPYLASQAALYSGLAHVSSAKNDYLANRTSDNHQRLKENIQDYQAHIKAFSDLPILALNEELDDSAGDDLSSLMGWADDTESSGDIVDPLEETKSELHTWSNRYLKDVDSSLTNIEQAVAAQTKIRTQINQLETILKAGTEDIQKSAEATQQQTLMAFSVFVILMVLTTISVHIFQNRVVVKSAGDLYIAVKDLVEHQNINRLTVGKNKNELSDVAHYLNRYLEQIAVQRQQRDTELNNISLSLNDMLNAFGQVHELSTASNQELDSTLEMSNQIEVLANKAEVRAREVETYAIETNTAMSHSVNQAASLAVANQTTIERLNSSKKSLLNLESSVSNATSIVTGIKDISEQTNLLALNAAIEAARAGEHGRGFAVVASEVRTLSSRTQQSLEEITGIFSTLSSATSKLKKNLELIESASTEQISLTQALGQSAQEVLEKSEQSTQLAKKATGYAAEQKLGMSGLNSAVVKVRGQANESEAFMSKVTDSIKQKIQDITTTLGIK
;
A
#
# COMPACT_ATOMS: atom_id res chain seq x y z
N MET A 1 -7.28 -10.33 -7.09
CA MET A 1 -6.83 -11.41 -6.19
C MET A 1 -5.59 -10.90 -5.48
N LYS A 2 -5.47 -11.16 -4.18
CA LYS A 2 -4.31 -10.69 -3.42
C LYS A 2 -3.01 -11.23 -4.04
N ILE A 3 -1.95 -10.44 -4.19
CA ILE A 3 -0.63 -10.87 -4.65
C ILE A 3 -0.16 -12.04 -3.77
N SER A 4 -0.43 -11.98 -2.47
CA SER A 4 -0.19 -13.08 -1.53
C SER A 4 -0.98 -14.35 -1.86
N HIS A 5 -2.20 -14.22 -2.37
CA HIS A 5 -2.96 -15.36 -2.89
C HIS A 5 -2.38 -15.87 -4.20
N VAL A 6 -1.91 -15.00 -5.09
CA VAL A 6 -1.24 -15.40 -6.34
C VAL A 6 0.04 -16.19 -6.01
N THR A 7 0.91 -15.69 -5.12
CA THR A 7 2.11 -16.44 -4.70
C THR A 7 1.77 -17.76 -4.02
N ARG A 8 0.77 -17.78 -3.12
CA ARG A 8 0.32 -19.04 -2.49
C ARG A 8 -0.21 -20.03 -3.53
N THR A 9 -0.98 -19.59 -4.52
CA THR A 9 -1.48 -20.47 -5.58
C THR A 9 -0.35 -20.98 -6.48
N THR A 10 0.66 -20.17 -6.80
CA THR A 10 1.80 -20.63 -7.62
C THR A 10 2.69 -21.59 -6.86
N THR A 11 2.96 -21.33 -5.58
CA THR A 11 3.72 -22.26 -4.72
C THR A 11 2.95 -23.58 -4.52
N ALA A 12 1.63 -23.52 -4.31
CA ALA A 12 0.80 -24.72 -4.25
C ALA A 12 0.80 -25.49 -5.58
N SER A 13 0.76 -24.80 -6.71
CA SER A 13 0.81 -25.43 -8.04
C SER A 13 2.13 -26.17 -8.27
N TYR A 14 3.27 -25.56 -7.93
CA TYR A 14 4.58 -26.22 -8.03
C TYR A 14 4.73 -27.38 -7.04
N LEU A 15 4.18 -27.26 -5.84
CA LEU A 15 4.19 -28.35 -4.85
C LEU A 15 3.34 -29.54 -5.32
N VAL A 16 2.19 -29.29 -5.95
CA VAL A 16 1.37 -30.33 -6.59
C VAL A 16 2.12 -31.02 -7.73
N ILE A 17 2.82 -30.26 -8.59
CA ILE A 17 3.65 -30.84 -9.68
C ILE A 17 4.79 -31.70 -9.10
N ALA A 18 5.45 -31.26 -8.03
CA ALA A 18 6.51 -32.02 -7.37
C ALA A 18 5.99 -33.33 -6.76
N ILE A 19 4.83 -33.30 -6.10
CA ILE A 19 4.18 -34.52 -5.58
C ILE A 19 3.78 -35.46 -6.71
N MET A 20 3.23 -34.93 -7.81
CA MET A 20 2.89 -35.72 -8.99
C MET A 20 4.13 -36.36 -9.63
N LEU A 21 5.26 -35.65 -9.71
CA LEU A 21 6.52 -36.19 -10.23
C LEU A 21 7.02 -37.37 -9.37
N ILE A 22 6.98 -37.23 -8.05
CA ILE A 22 7.36 -38.31 -7.12
C ILE A 22 6.44 -39.51 -7.31
N GLY A 23 5.12 -39.29 -7.41
CA GLY A 23 4.15 -40.36 -7.67
C GLY A 23 4.38 -41.07 -9.00
N LEU A 24 4.67 -40.31 -10.06
CA LEU A 24 4.93 -40.85 -11.40
C LEU A 24 6.25 -41.65 -11.47
N LEU A 25 7.30 -41.18 -10.78
CA LEU A 25 8.57 -41.91 -10.65
C LEU A 25 8.38 -43.23 -9.89
N LEU A 26 7.66 -43.22 -8.76
CA LEU A 26 7.39 -44.43 -7.99
C LEU A 26 6.54 -45.43 -8.78
N TRP A 27 5.48 -44.95 -9.46
CA TRP A 27 4.63 -45.80 -10.29
C TRP A 27 5.39 -46.41 -11.48
N SER A 28 6.23 -45.61 -12.16
CA SER A 28 7.09 -46.08 -13.24
C SER A 28 8.07 -47.15 -12.77
N LEU A 29 8.71 -46.96 -11.61
CA LEU A 29 9.66 -47.92 -11.05
C LEU A 29 8.99 -49.24 -10.68
N MET A 30 7.78 -49.18 -10.11
CA MET A 30 6.98 -50.38 -9.81
C MET A 30 6.57 -51.13 -11.09
N LYS A 31 6.12 -50.42 -12.13
CA LYS A 31 5.74 -51.03 -13.41
C LYS A 31 6.92 -51.68 -14.12
N PHE A 32 8.08 -51.03 -14.15
CA PHE A 32 9.28 -51.59 -14.75
C PHE A 32 9.79 -52.82 -13.99
N ARG A 33 9.78 -52.78 -12.65
CA ARG A 33 10.12 -53.94 -11.82
C ARG A 33 9.20 -55.13 -12.10
N SER A 34 7.89 -54.90 -12.18
CA SER A 34 6.92 -55.95 -12.48
C SER A 34 7.09 -56.54 -13.89
N ALA A 35 7.39 -55.72 -14.90
CA ALA A 35 7.65 -56.21 -16.26
C ALA A 35 8.95 -57.03 -16.34
N PHE A 36 9.99 -56.62 -15.62
CA PHE A 36 11.25 -57.35 -15.54
C PHE A 36 11.09 -58.71 -14.83
N GLU A 37 10.37 -58.74 -13.71
CA GLU A 37 10.09 -59.97 -12.94
C GLU A 37 9.25 -60.97 -13.75
N GLN A 38 8.28 -60.49 -14.54
CA GLN A 38 7.53 -61.33 -15.48
C GLN A 38 8.41 -61.90 -16.60
N SER A 39 9.32 -61.09 -17.17
CA SER A 39 10.24 -61.56 -18.21
C SER A 39 11.24 -62.59 -17.71
N ASP A 40 11.78 -62.40 -16.50
CA ASP A 40 12.73 -63.33 -15.88
C ASP A 40 12.05 -64.66 -15.55
N THR A 41 10.86 -64.61 -14.92
CA THR A 41 10.08 -65.81 -14.62
C THR A 41 9.65 -66.54 -15.90
N TYR A 42 9.31 -65.80 -16.96
CA TYR A 42 8.96 -66.40 -18.25
C TYR A 42 10.13 -67.13 -18.89
N THR A 43 11.34 -66.55 -18.82
CA THR A 43 12.56 -67.17 -19.33
C THR A 43 12.85 -68.49 -18.61
N GLN A 44 12.66 -68.55 -17.29
CA GLN A 44 12.79 -69.79 -16.52
C GLN A 44 11.74 -70.84 -16.93
N VAL A 45 10.48 -70.44 -17.12
CA VAL A 45 9.43 -71.36 -17.60
C VAL A 45 9.77 -71.89 -19.00
N TRP A 46 10.30 -71.03 -19.87
CA TRP A 46 10.74 -71.41 -21.21
C TRP A 46 11.88 -72.43 -21.16
N GLU A 47 12.92 -72.18 -20.36
CA GLU A 47 14.07 -73.08 -20.21
C GLU A 47 13.65 -74.46 -19.68
N TYR A 48 12.88 -74.50 -18.59
CA TYR A 48 12.38 -75.76 -18.04
C TYR A 48 11.50 -76.52 -19.04
N SER A 49 10.64 -75.81 -19.79
CA SER A 49 9.66 -76.47 -20.66
C SER A 49 10.21 -76.89 -22.02
N SER A 50 11.09 -76.07 -22.62
CA SER A 50 11.58 -76.27 -23.99
C SER A 50 12.87 -77.06 -24.07
N ILE A 51 13.69 -77.03 -23.01
CA ILE A 51 14.99 -77.71 -22.96
C ILE A 51 14.91 -78.91 -22.04
N ASP A 52 14.70 -78.68 -20.74
CA ASP A 52 14.84 -79.74 -19.72
C ASP A 52 13.76 -80.81 -19.83
N LEU A 53 12.49 -80.41 -19.96
CA LEU A 53 11.37 -81.35 -20.10
C LEU A 53 11.49 -82.18 -21.38
N LYS A 54 11.88 -81.54 -22.50
CA LYS A 54 12.10 -82.22 -23.78
C LYS A 54 13.21 -83.26 -23.65
N GLN A 55 14.33 -82.91 -23.01
CA GLN A 55 15.44 -83.83 -22.79
C GLN A 55 15.03 -85.04 -21.92
N GLN A 56 14.22 -84.83 -20.88
CA GLN A 56 13.74 -85.94 -20.05
C GLN A 56 12.78 -86.87 -20.80
N ILE A 57 11.87 -86.30 -21.60
CA ILE A 57 10.95 -87.11 -22.41
C ILE A 57 11.71 -87.88 -23.50
N GLU A 58 12.69 -87.27 -24.19
CA GLU A 58 13.52 -87.96 -25.19
C GLU A 58 14.40 -89.06 -24.57
N GLY A 59 14.91 -88.83 -23.35
CA GLY A 59 15.61 -89.84 -22.57
C GLY A 59 14.73 -91.06 -22.25
N TYR A 60 13.45 -90.83 -21.90
CA TYR A 60 12.51 -91.93 -21.69
C TYR A 60 12.18 -92.69 -22.98
N LEU A 61 11.95 -91.98 -24.09
CA LEU A 61 11.58 -92.60 -25.37
C LEU A 61 12.67 -93.49 -25.97
N SER A 62 13.94 -93.25 -25.62
CA SER A 62 15.08 -94.03 -26.08
C SER A 62 15.45 -95.19 -25.16
N SER A 63 15.18 -95.09 -23.85
CA SER A 63 15.58 -96.08 -22.85
C SER A 63 14.45 -97.00 -22.39
N GLY A 64 13.19 -96.53 -22.42
CA GLY A 64 12.04 -97.26 -21.88
C GLY A 64 11.99 -97.37 -20.35
N GLU A 65 12.92 -96.73 -19.62
CA GLU A 65 13.02 -96.82 -18.16
C GLU A 65 11.87 -96.10 -17.44
N ALA A 66 11.15 -96.83 -16.58
CA ALA A 66 10.00 -96.27 -15.85
C ALA A 66 10.35 -95.09 -14.91
N SER A 67 11.60 -95.01 -14.43
CA SER A 67 12.13 -93.91 -13.60
C SER A 67 12.19 -92.58 -14.35
N ALA A 68 12.58 -92.60 -15.63
CA ALA A 68 12.68 -91.39 -16.45
C ALA A 68 11.29 -90.77 -16.74
N LEU A 69 10.25 -91.61 -16.84
CA LEU A 69 8.86 -91.14 -17.03
C LEU A 69 8.31 -90.44 -15.78
N GLN A 70 8.59 -90.99 -14.59
CA GLN A 70 8.16 -90.38 -13.33
C GLN A 70 8.88 -89.05 -13.09
N ALA A 71 10.18 -88.99 -13.37
CA ALA A 71 10.97 -87.76 -13.29
C ALA A 71 10.39 -86.63 -14.18
N ALA A 72 10.00 -86.96 -15.42
CA ALA A 72 9.39 -85.96 -16.33
C ALA A 72 8.05 -85.43 -15.82
N GLY A 73 7.21 -86.28 -15.22
CA GLY A 73 5.93 -85.88 -14.62
C GLY A 73 6.09 -85.03 -13.35
N GLU A 74 7.02 -85.40 -12.47
CA GLU A 74 7.38 -84.61 -11.28
C GLU A 74 7.97 -83.25 -11.68
N PHE A 75 8.80 -83.21 -12.72
CA PHE A 75 9.39 -81.97 -13.24
C PHE A 75 8.35 -80.95 -13.71
N ILE A 76 7.27 -81.41 -14.39
CA ILE A 76 6.14 -80.54 -14.78
C ILE A 76 5.48 -79.91 -13.55
N ASN A 77 5.20 -80.71 -12.52
CA ASN A 77 4.43 -80.27 -11.35
C ASN A 77 5.27 -79.47 -10.33
N ASP A 78 6.54 -79.79 -10.15
CA ASP A 78 7.39 -79.19 -9.10
C ASP A 78 8.24 -78.01 -9.60
N LYS A 79 8.53 -77.93 -10.91
CA LYS A 79 9.37 -76.87 -11.48
C LYS A 79 8.60 -75.94 -12.40
N ILE A 80 7.83 -76.48 -13.34
CA ILE A 80 7.19 -75.67 -14.40
C ILE A 80 5.90 -75.00 -13.89
N ARG A 81 4.98 -75.75 -13.28
CA ARG A 81 3.66 -75.24 -12.84
C ARG A 81 3.74 -74.15 -11.75
N PRO A 82 4.65 -74.21 -10.76
CA PRO A 82 4.83 -73.14 -9.78
C PRO A 82 5.34 -71.85 -10.42
N ALA A 83 6.31 -71.95 -11.34
CA ALA A 83 6.85 -70.80 -12.08
C ALA A 83 5.80 -70.14 -13.01
N LEU A 84 4.83 -70.91 -13.51
CA LEU A 84 3.69 -70.38 -14.29
C LEU A 84 2.71 -69.52 -13.47
N SER A 85 2.66 -69.67 -12.16
CA SER A 85 1.62 -69.03 -11.32
C SER A 85 1.71 -67.50 -11.25
N THR A 86 2.91 -66.94 -11.44
CA THR A 86 3.20 -65.51 -11.38
C THR A 86 3.07 -64.79 -12.72
N LEU A 87 2.85 -65.54 -13.80
CA LEU A 87 2.70 -65.01 -15.15
C LEU A 87 1.25 -64.60 -15.45
N PRO A 88 1.04 -63.64 -16.36
CA PRO A 88 -0.30 -63.24 -16.80
C PRO A 88 -1.11 -64.42 -17.35
N ASP A 89 -2.43 -64.42 -17.10
CA ASP A 89 -3.34 -65.49 -17.53
C ASP A 89 -3.32 -65.75 -19.05
N THR A 90 -3.01 -64.73 -19.84
CA THR A 90 -2.87 -64.83 -21.31
C THR A 90 -1.74 -65.76 -21.74
N ILE A 91 -0.67 -65.86 -20.95
CA ILE A 91 0.51 -66.69 -21.22
C ILE A 91 0.41 -68.00 -20.42
N LYS A 92 -0.02 -67.90 -19.17
CA LYS A 92 -0.14 -69.02 -18.24
C LYS A 92 -1.11 -70.09 -18.73
N ASN A 93 -2.31 -69.70 -19.16
CA ASN A 93 -3.36 -70.66 -19.48
C ASN A 93 -3.01 -71.57 -20.68
N PRO A 94 -2.55 -71.04 -21.83
CA PRO A 94 -2.17 -71.87 -22.97
C PRO A 94 -1.05 -72.88 -22.64
N ILE A 95 -0.02 -72.45 -21.90
CA ILE A 95 1.09 -73.32 -21.51
C ILE A 95 0.61 -74.41 -20.55
N ASN A 96 -0.18 -74.04 -19.53
CA ASN A 96 -0.66 -75.00 -18.55
C ASN A 96 -1.61 -76.04 -19.19
N THR A 97 -2.47 -75.63 -20.12
CA THR A 97 -3.32 -76.57 -20.88
C THR A 97 -2.48 -77.58 -21.65
N GLN A 98 -1.45 -77.13 -22.37
CA GLN A 98 -0.58 -78.04 -23.14
C GLN A 98 0.23 -78.97 -22.23
N LEU A 99 0.70 -78.48 -21.08
CA LEU A 99 1.40 -79.31 -20.09
C LEU A 99 0.49 -80.40 -19.50
N THR A 100 -0.78 -80.10 -19.27
CA THR A 100 -1.76 -81.12 -18.83
C THR A 100 -2.00 -82.19 -19.90
N GLU A 101 -2.01 -81.82 -21.19
CA GLU A 101 -2.12 -82.80 -22.29
C GLU A 101 -0.88 -83.69 -22.41
N ILE A 102 0.32 -83.10 -22.23
CA ILE A 102 1.59 -83.85 -22.18
C ILE A 102 1.59 -84.80 -20.99
N GLU A 103 1.23 -84.33 -19.79
CA GLU A 103 1.16 -85.14 -18.57
C GLU A 103 0.20 -86.32 -18.73
N SER A 104 -0.98 -86.10 -19.33
CA SER A 104 -1.93 -87.17 -19.64
C SER A 104 -1.36 -88.18 -20.63
N SER A 105 -0.65 -87.72 -21.66
CA SER A 105 -0.07 -88.59 -22.69
C SER A 105 1.14 -89.38 -22.17
N LEU A 106 1.91 -88.82 -21.24
CA LEU A 106 2.98 -89.49 -20.50
C LEU A 106 2.44 -90.65 -19.67
N GLN A 107 1.28 -90.49 -19.04
CA GLN A 107 0.68 -91.53 -18.18
C GLN A 107 0.00 -92.66 -18.96
N SER A 108 -0.50 -92.42 -20.18
CA SER A 108 -1.18 -93.43 -21.01
C SER A 108 -0.29 -93.99 -22.13
N ASP A 109 -0.21 -93.27 -23.24
CA ASP A 109 0.22 -93.80 -24.54
C ASP A 109 1.73 -93.98 -24.58
N VAL A 110 2.45 -93.01 -24.00
CA VAL A 110 3.91 -92.99 -23.97
C VAL A 110 4.44 -94.01 -22.97
N ARG A 111 3.77 -94.21 -21.83
CA ARG A 111 4.09 -95.27 -20.87
C ARG A 111 3.99 -96.66 -21.48
N ALA A 112 2.96 -96.89 -22.29
CA ALA A 112 2.79 -98.15 -23.01
C ALA A 112 3.89 -98.34 -24.07
N ALA A 113 4.23 -97.27 -24.80
CA ALA A 113 5.28 -97.30 -25.83
C ALA A 113 6.70 -97.51 -25.28
N GLY A 114 7.06 -96.90 -24.14
CA GLY A 114 8.38 -97.09 -23.54
C GLY A 114 8.62 -98.53 -23.07
N LYS A 115 7.58 -99.24 -22.62
CA LYS A 115 7.67 -100.70 -22.33
C LYS A 115 7.96 -101.55 -23.58
N LEU A 116 7.60 -101.06 -24.76
CA LEU A 116 7.75 -101.75 -26.05
C LEU A 116 9.11 -101.48 -26.70
N SER A 117 10.00 -100.72 -26.07
CA SER A 117 11.35 -100.38 -26.58
C SER A 117 12.37 -101.55 -26.53
N GLY A 118 11.95 -102.77 -26.19
CA GLY A 118 12.77 -104.00 -26.32
C GLY A 118 12.81 -104.55 -27.75
N ASN A 119 13.46 -105.70 -28.00
CA ASN A 119 13.52 -106.33 -29.33
C ASN A 119 12.11 -106.71 -29.84
N PRO A 120 11.52 -105.99 -30.80
CA PRO A 120 10.12 -106.17 -31.19
C PRO A 120 9.90 -107.42 -32.06
N PHE A 121 10.97 -108.06 -32.54
CA PHE A 121 10.92 -109.27 -33.37
C PHE A 121 11.15 -110.56 -32.56
N ALA A 122 11.34 -110.47 -31.24
CA ALA A 122 11.70 -111.62 -30.39
C ALA A 122 10.72 -112.81 -30.47
N LEU A 123 9.42 -112.56 -30.65
CA LEU A 123 8.42 -113.63 -30.80
C LEU A 123 8.58 -114.40 -32.12
N ILE A 124 8.85 -113.70 -33.22
CA ILE A 124 9.03 -114.28 -34.56
C ILE A 124 10.34 -115.08 -34.60
N GLU A 125 11.44 -114.49 -34.09
CA GLU A 125 12.75 -115.14 -34.04
C GLU A 125 12.75 -116.43 -33.23
N ASN A 126 11.98 -116.49 -32.13
CA ASN A 126 11.84 -117.70 -31.35
C ASN A 126 11.07 -118.79 -32.13
N ASN A 127 9.98 -118.42 -32.80
CA ASN A 127 9.16 -119.36 -33.57
C ASN A 127 9.96 -120.01 -34.72
N GLU A 128 10.70 -119.23 -35.52
CA GLU A 128 11.55 -119.74 -36.60
C GLU A 128 12.62 -120.71 -36.08
N ARG A 129 13.26 -120.34 -34.97
CA ARG A 129 14.31 -121.16 -34.35
C ARG A 129 13.78 -122.54 -33.93
N GLN A 130 12.63 -122.58 -33.26
CA GLN A 130 12.03 -123.85 -32.83
C GLN A 130 11.60 -124.71 -34.02
N THR A 131 11.00 -124.09 -35.05
CA THR A 131 10.58 -124.82 -36.26
C THR A 131 11.76 -125.51 -36.97
N ILE A 132 12.91 -124.82 -37.09
CA ILE A 132 14.12 -125.40 -37.70
C ILE A 132 14.67 -126.57 -36.88
N LEU A 133 14.64 -126.47 -35.54
CA LEU A 133 15.08 -127.55 -34.66
C LEU A 133 14.24 -128.82 -34.89
N SER A 134 12.91 -128.68 -34.95
CA SER A 134 12.01 -129.80 -35.24
C SER A 134 12.28 -130.41 -36.63
N LEU A 135 12.52 -129.59 -37.66
CA LEU A 135 12.85 -130.10 -39.01
C LEU A 135 14.20 -130.84 -39.07
N ASN A 136 15.20 -130.39 -38.31
CA ASN A 136 16.49 -131.09 -38.25
C ASN A 136 16.32 -132.46 -37.57
N SER A 137 15.51 -132.56 -36.52
CA SER A 137 15.18 -133.85 -35.90
C SER A 137 14.50 -134.81 -36.88
N LEU A 138 13.60 -134.29 -37.73
CA LEU A 138 13.01 -135.06 -38.83
C LEU A 138 14.08 -135.59 -39.79
N ALA A 139 15.00 -134.72 -40.22
CA ALA A 139 16.06 -135.07 -41.16
C ALA A 139 16.90 -136.27 -40.69
N ASP A 140 17.32 -136.26 -39.42
CA ASP A 140 18.13 -137.32 -38.82
C ASP A 140 17.40 -138.67 -38.80
N LYS A 141 16.10 -138.65 -38.48
CA LYS A 141 15.25 -139.87 -38.44
C LYS A 141 15.01 -140.43 -39.83
N VAL A 142 14.75 -139.59 -40.83
CA VAL A 142 14.56 -140.02 -42.23
C VAL A 142 15.85 -140.55 -42.85
N GLN A 143 16.99 -139.91 -42.56
CA GLN A 143 18.32 -140.37 -43.00
C GLN A 143 18.61 -141.79 -42.47
N SER A 144 18.30 -142.05 -41.20
CA SER A 144 18.49 -143.36 -40.57
C SER A 144 17.63 -144.45 -41.23
N PHE A 145 16.38 -144.12 -41.59
CA PHE A 145 15.49 -145.03 -42.33
C PHE A 145 15.98 -145.35 -43.74
N GLN A 146 16.55 -144.37 -44.45
CA GLN A 146 17.11 -144.58 -45.79
C GLN A 146 18.27 -145.57 -45.80
N THR A 147 19.08 -145.61 -44.74
CA THR A 147 20.20 -146.57 -44.65
C THR A 147 19.77 -148.03 -44.50
N GLN A 148 18.55 -148.29 -44.01
CA GLN A 148 18.07 -149.64 -43.70
C GLN A 148 17.09 -150.21 -44.73
N HIS A 149 16.52 -149.36 -45.59
CA HIS A 149 15.50 -149.74 -46.56
C HIS A 149 15.84 -149.27 -47.98
N ASP A 150 15.23 -149.90 -48.97
CA ASP A 150 15.41 -149.51 -50.37
C ASP A 150 14.99 -148.05 -50.60
N LEU A 151 15.67 -147.39 -51.55
CA LEU A 151 15.45 -145.98 -51.89
C LEU A 151 13.97 -145.69 -52.25
N SER A 152 13.26 -146.68 -52.79
CA SER A 152 11.83 -146.57 -53.14
C SER A 152 10.93 -146.39 -51.92
N SER A 153 11.33 -146.91 -50.76
CA SER A 153 10.55 -146.86 -49.50
C SER A 153 10.79 -145.57 -48.74
N ALA A 154 12.00 -145.02 -48.81
CA ALA A 154 12.39 -143.77 -48.15
C ALA A 154 12.05 -142.51 -48.96
N ALA A 155 11.83 -142.64 -50.28
CA ALA A 155 11.55 -141.52 -51.18
C ALA A 155 10.40 -140.60 -50.74
N PRO A 156 9.25 -141.09 -50.21
CA PRO A 156 8.17 -140.21 -49.74
C PRO A 156 8.58 -139.30 -48.59
N TYR A 157 9.36 -139.81 -47.63
CA TYR A 157 9.81 -139.05 -46.46
C TYR A 157 10.86 -138.01 -46.83
N LEU A 158 11.81 -138.35 -47.71
CA LEU A 158 12.81 -137.41 -48.23
C LEU A 158 12.16 -136.30 -49.05
N ALA A 159 11.17 -136.65 -49.89
CA ALA A 159 10.41 -135.67 -50.66
C ALA A 159 9.61 -134.74 -49.73
N SER A 160 9.00 -135.29 -48.68
CA SER A 160 8.26 -134.51 -47.69
C SER A 160 9.16 -133.61 -46.85
N GLN A 161 10.34 -134.09 -46.45
CA GLN A 161 11.36 -133.30 -45.76
C GLN A 161 11.81 -132.12 -46.63
N ALA A 162 12.14 -132.35 -47.90
CA ALA A 162 12.52 -131.28 -48.83
C ALA A 162 11.39 -130.25 -49.03
N ALA A 163 10.14 -130.73 -49.15
CA ALA A 163 8.97 -129.85 -49.24
C ALA A 163 8.78 -129.00 -47.97
N LEU A 164 9.04 -129.55 -46.79
CA LEU A 164 8.96 -128.82 -45.52
C LEU A 164 10.05 -127.74 -45.42
N TYR A 165 11.32 -128.05 -45.69
CA TYR A 165 12.37 -127.02 -45.67
C TYR A 165 12.11 -125.92 -46.71
N SER A 166 11.67 -126.29 -47.91
CA SER A 166 11.32 -125.33 -48.95
C SER A 166 10.13 -124.46 -48.53
N GLY A 167 9.09 -125.06 -47.95
CA GLY A 167 7.92 -124.34 -47.45
C GLY A 167 8.28 -123.35 -46.33
N LEU A 168 9.14 -123.73 -45.39
CA LEU A 168 9.61 -122.82 -44.34
C LEU A 168 10.42 -121.65 -44.93
N ALA A 169 11.26 -121.90 -45.94
CA ALA A 169 12.01 -120.84 -46.61
C ALA A 169 11.08 -119.84 -47.32
N HIS A 170 10.03 -120.33 -47.97
CA HIS A 170 9.00 -119.48 -48.58
C HIS A 170 8.22 -118.67 -47.55
N VAL A 171 7.83 -119.28 -46.42
CA VAL A 171 7.20 -118.57 -45.29
C VAL A 171 8.12 -117.48 -44.75
N SER A 172 9.40 -117.77 -44.52
CA SER A 172 10.36 -116.79 -44.01
C SER A 172 10.59 -115.65 -45.01
N SER A 173 10.67 -115.94 -46.31
CA SER A 173 10.78 -114.90 -47.35
C SER A 173 9.53 -114.02 -47.41
N ALA A 174 8.33 -114.61 -47.40
CA ALA A 174 7.08 -113.87 -47.41
C ALA A 174 6.91 -113.02 -46.13
N LYS A 175 7.40 -113.51 -44.98
CA LYS A 175 7.45 -112.76 -43.72
C LYS A 175 8.38 -111.57 -43.84
N ASN A 176 9.57 -111.73 -44.41
CA ASN A 176 10.50 -110.62 -44.63
C ASN A 176 9.88 -109.56 -45.57
N ASP A 177 9.21 -109.97 -46.65
CA ASP A 177 8.51 -109.05 -47.55
C ASP A 177 7.38 -108.28 -46.84
N TYR A 178 6.62 -108.94 -45.97
CA TYR A 178 5.55 -108.30 -45.20
C TYR A 178 6.09 -107.36 -44.12
N LEU A 179 7.17 -107.76 -43.42
CA LEU A 179 7.84 -106.90 -42.45
C LEU A 179 8.48 -105.66 -43.12
N ALA A 180 9.04 -105.82 -44.32
CA ALA A 180 9.63 -104.73 -45.09
C ALA A 180 8.56 -103.80 -45.71
N ASN A 181 7.48 -104.37 -46.24
CA ASN A 181 6.39 -103.65 -46.88
C ASN A 181 5.03 -104.20 -46.42
N ARG A 182 4.41 -103.49 -45.48
CA ARG A 182 3.17 -103.87 -44.77
C ARG A 182 1.90 -103.71 -45.62
N THR A 183 1.90 -104.27 -46.83
CA THR A 183 0.74 -104.22 -47.72
C THR A 183 -0.22 -105.37 -47.43
N SER A 184 -1.51 -105.16 -47.68
CA SER A 184 -2.51 -106.24 -47.59
C SER A 184 -2.17 -107.39 -48.53
N ASP A 185 -1.50 -107.11 -49.65
CA ASP A 185 -1.02 -108.12 -50.60
C ASP A 185 0.09 -108.99 -49.98
N ASN A 186 1.11 -108.37 -49.35
CA ASN A 186 2.17 -109.12 -48.68
C ASN A 186 1.67 -109.90 -47.45
N HIS A 187 0.69 -109.39 -46.70
CA HIS A 187 0.05 -110.15 -45.60
C HIS A 187 -0.66 -111.39 -46.13
N GLN A 188 -1.44 -111.22 -47.20
CA GLN A 188 -2.15 -112.33 -47.85
C GLN A 188 -1.19 -113.35 -48.43
N ARG A 189 -0.09 -112.91 -49.08
CA ARG A 189 0.98 -113.79 -49.56
C ARG A 189 1.63 -114.57 -48.41
N LEU A 190 1.94 -113.93 -47.28
CA LEU A 190 2.47 -114.62 -46.10
C LEU A 190 1.48 -115.69 -45.60
N LYS A 191 0.20 -115.34 -45.50
CA LYS A 191 -0.84 -116.27 -45.07
C LYS A 191 -0.97 -117.47 -46.02
N GLU A 192 -0.95 -117.25 -47.33
CA GLU A 192 -0.99 -118.30 -48.35
C GLU A 192 0.24 -119.21 -48.24
N ASN A 193 1.45 -118.65 -48.13
CA ASN A 193 2.67 -119.45 -47.94
C ASN A 193 2.65 -120.27 -46.64
N ILE A 194 2.07 -119.73 -45.55
CA ILE A 194 1.88 -120.49 -44.30
C ILE A 194 0.88 -121.62 -44.51
N GLN A 195 -0.23 -121.39 -45.23
CA GLN A 195 -1.22 -122.43 -45.53
C GLN A 195 -0.63 -123.54 -46.41
N ASP A 196 0.17 -123.17 -47.41
CA ASP A 196 0.91 -124.12 -48.25
C ASP A 196 1.91 -124.92 -47.41
N TYR A 197 2.65 -124.25 -46.51
CA TYR A 197 3.54 -124.92 -45.58
C TYR A 197 2.79 -125.87 -44.62
N GLN A 198 1.61 -125.48 -44.13
CA GLN A 198 0.73 -126.34 -43.34
C GLN A 198 0.22 -127.55 -44.14
N ALA A 199 -0.04 -127.38 -45.44
CA ALA A 199 -0.40 -128.49 -46.31
C ALA A 199 0.77 -129.47 -46.48
N HIS A 200 2.01 -128.98 -46.58
CA HIS A 200 3.21 -129.83 -46.54
C HIS A 200 3.38 -130.55 -45.20
N ILE A 201 3.13 -129.88 -44.07
CA ILE A 201 3.12 -130.51 -42.74
C ILE A 201 2.04 -131.59 -42.67
N LYS A 202 0.84 -131.35 -43.19
CA LYS A 202 -0.23 -132.34 -43.19
C LYS A 202 0.10 -133.55 -44.08
N ALA A 203 0.60 -133.31 -45.28
CA ALA A 203 1.02 -134.38 -46.19
C ALA A 203 2.15 -135.22 -45.56
N PHE A 204 3.06 -134.58 -44.82
CA PHE A 204 4.07 -135.24 -44.01
C PHE A 204 3.45 -136.10 -42.90
N SER A 205 2.46 -135.56 -42.17
CA SER A 205 1.76 -136.26 -41.09
C SER A 205 0.97 -137.49 -41.57
N ASP A 206 0.42 -137.43 -42.79
CA ASP A 206 -0.35 -138.51 -43.43
C ASP A 206 0.53 -139.64 -44.00
N LEU A 207 1.87 -139.50 -43.98
CA LEU A 207 2.76 -140.58 -44.39
C LEU A 207 2.59 -141.80 -43.47
N PRO A 208 2.80 -143.03 -44.00
CA PRO A 208 2.75 -144.24 -43.21
C PRO A 208 3.68 -144.19 -41.99
N ILE A 209 3.50 -145.13 -41.06
CA ILE A 209 4.39 -145.22 -39.90
C ILE A 209 5.78 -145.68 -40.36
N LEU A 210 6.82 -145.00 -39.88
CA LEU A 210 8.21 -145.31 -40.18
C LEU A 210 8.64 -146.58 -39.41
N ALA A 211 8.41 -147.76 -39.98
CA ALA A 211 8.76 -149.05 -39.35
C ALA A 211 10.28 -149.30 -39.40
N LEU A 212 11.00 -148.84 -38.38
CA LEU A 212 12.37 -149.24 -38.09
C LEU A 212 12.32 -150.49 -37.20
N ASN A 213 13.09 -151.54 -37.52
CA ASN A 213 13.31 -152.63 -36.57
C ASN A 213 14.22 -152.10 -35.48
N GLU A 214 13.62 -151.73 -34.36
CA GLU A 214 14.34 -151.29 -33.16
C GLU A 214 15.09 -152.48 -32.53
N GLU A 215 16.41 -152.35 -32.41
CA GLU A 215 17.08 -152.79 -31.19
C GLU A 215 16.83 -151.69 -30.17
N LEU A 216 15.91 -151.94 -29.26
CA LEU A 216 15.70 -151.15 -28.04
C LEU A 216 16.99 -151.23 -27.21
N ASP A 217 17.80 -150.17 -27.25
CA ASP A 217 18.92 -149.99 -26.33
C ASP A 217 18.34 -149.52 -24.98
N ASP A 218 18.02 -150.51 -24.14
CA ASP A 218 17.68 -150.40 -22.73
C ASP A 218 18.87 -149.78 -21.95
N SER A 219 19.01 -148.46 -22.00
CA SER A 219 19.78 -147.75 -20.99
C SER A 219 19.18 -146.38 -20.67
N ALA A 220 18.07 -146.41 -19.94
CA ALA A 220 17.82 -145.59 -18.75
C ALA A 220 16.33 -145.60 -18.41
N GLY A 221 15.83 -146.77 -18.04
CA GLY A 221 14.52 -146.96 -17.43
C GLY A 221 14.68 -147.62 -16.06
N ASP A 222 14.11 -146.92 -15.07
CA ASP A 222 13.31 -147.52 -13.99
C ASP A 222 13.99 -147.91 -12.65
N ASP A 223 13.93 -146.96 -11.69
CA ASP A 223 14.11 -147.22 -10.25
C ASP A 223 13.06 -146.49 -9.37
N LEU A 224 11.90 -146.12 -9.93
CA LEU A 224 10.78 -145.65 -9.09
C LEU A 224 9.60 -146.64 -9.07
N SER A 225 9.41 -147.46 -10.11
CA SER A 225 8.37 -148.50 -10.11
C SER A 225 8.78 -149.78 -9.38
N SER A 226 10.06 -150.17 -9.48
CA SER A 226 10.63 -151.37 -8.85
C SER A 226 10.56 -151.36 -7.31
N LEU A 227 10.56 -150.17 -6.70
CA LEU A 227 10.59 -149.97 -5.25
C LEU A 227 9.22 -150.13 -4.56
N MET A 228 8.12 -150.23 -5.32
CA MET A 228 6.74 -150.24 -4.79
C MET A 228 6.02 -151.60 -4.86
N GLY A 229 6.63 -152.63 -5.46
CA GLY A 229 6.13 -154.02 -5.35
C GLY A 229 4.81 -154.33 -6.04
N TRP A 230 4.47 -153.64 -7.14
CA TRP A 230 3.28 -153.91 -7.95
C TRP A 230 3.64 -154.62 -9.25
N ALA A 231 3.97 -155.91 -9.13
CA ALA A 231 3.80 -156.86 -10.22
C ALA A 231 2.36 -157.39 -10.13
N ASP A 232 1.56 -157.18 -11.16
CA ASP A 232 0.52 -158.14 -11.55
C ASP A 232 0.27 -158.06 -13.07
N ASP A 233 0.00 -159.24 -13.60
CA ASP A 233 -0.03 -159.66 -15.00
C ASP A 233 -0.97 -158.84 -15.91
N THR A 234 -0.57 -158.57 -17.16
CA THR A 234 -1.29 -159.04 -18.38
C THR A 234 -0.63 -158.63 -19.71
N GLU A 235 -0.30 -159.69 -20.46
CA GLU A 235 -0.14 -159.90 -21.91
C GLU A 235 -0.10 -158.73 -22.93
N SER A 236 1.04 -158.68 -23.64
CA SER A 236 1.21 -158.55 -25.11
C SER A 236 0.05 -157.96 -25.93
N SER A 237 0.27 -156.76 -26.50
CA SER A 237 -0.16 -156.36 -27.85
C SER A 237 0.78 -155.26 -28.35
N GLY A 238 1.43 -155.46 -29.49
CA GLY A 238 2.37 -154.50 -30.07
C GLY A 238 1.66 -153.28 -30.65
N ASP A 239 1.91 -152.11 -30.07
CA ASP A 239 1.61 -150.83 -30.71
C ASP A 239 2.88 -150.32 -31.39
N ILE A 240 2.80 -150.15 -32.71
CA ILE A 240 3.87 -149.59 -33.54
C ILE A 240 3.88 -148.07 -33.26
N VAL A 241 4.81 -147.58 -32.45
CA VAL A 241 4.98 -146.15 -32.16
C VAL A 241 5.70 -145.47 -33.33
N ASP A 242 5.16 -144.36 -33.86
CA ASP A 242 5.81 -143.58 -34.91
C ASP A 242 6.87 -142.65 -34.29
N PRO A 243 8.18 -142.83 -34.60
CA PRO A 243 9.24 -141.96 -34.10
C PRO A 243 9.08 -140.49 -34.52
N LEU A 244 8.21 -140.19 -35.48
CA LEU A 244 7.98 -138.84 -36.02
C LEU A 244 6.83 -138.08 -35.34
N GLU A 245 6.09 -138.68 -34.39
CA GLU A 245 4.87 -138.10 -33.82
C GLU A 245 5.10 -136.76 -33.07
N GLU A 246 6.17 -136.66 -32.28
CA GLU A 246 6.56 -135.41 -31.59
C GLU A 246 6.86 -134.30 -32.60
N THR A 247 7.63 -134.62 -33.64
CA THR A 247 8.01 -133.66 -34.68
C THR A 247 6.79 -133.20 -35.49
N LYS A 248 5.83 -134.10 -35.78
CA LYS A 248 4.55 -133.75 -36.42
C LYS A 248 3.76 -132.74 -35.59
N SER A 249 3.65 -132.98 -34.28
CA SER A 249 2.93 -132.09 -33.34
C SER A 249 3.58 -130.71 -33.17
N GLU A 250 4.91 -130.66 -33.05
CA GLU A 250 5.64 -129.40 -32.90
C GLU A 250 5.52 -128.52 -34.16
N LEU A 251 5.70 -129.10 -35.35
CA LEU A 251 5.59 -128.36 -36.61
C LEU A 251 4.18 -127.76 -36.79
N HIS A 252 3.14 -128.51 -36.41
CA HIS A 252 1.78 -127.98 -36.39
C HIS A 252 1.61 -126.79 -35.43
N THR A 253 2.17 -126.89 -34.23
CA THR A 253 2.04 -125.84 -33.20
C THR A 253 2.72 -124.54 -33.62
N TRP A 254 3.97 -124.61 -34.08
CA TRP A 254 4.73 -123.44 -34.48
C TRP A 254 4.15 -122.76 -35.72
N SER A 255 3.74 -123.55 -36.71
CA SER A 255 3.10 -123.07 -37.93
C SER A 255 1.76 -122.36 -37.66
N ASN A 256 0.91 -122.94 -36.79
CA ASN A 256 -0.38 -122.33 -36.43
C ASN A 256 -0.22 -120.98 -35.71
N ARG A 257 0.86 -120.82 -34.94
CA ARG A 257 1.11 -119.59 -34.19
C ARG A 257 1.84 -118.52 -35.00
N TYR A 258 2.51 -118.90 -36.08
CA TYR A 258 3.44 -118.06 -36.82
C TYR A 258 2.83 -116.73 -37.28
N LEU A 259 1.67 -116.76 -37.96
CA LEU A 259 1.00 -115.53 -38.44
C LEU A 259 0.60 -114.61 -37.28
N LYS A 260 0.11 -115.18 -36.16
CA LYS A 260 -0.29 -114.43 -34.97
C LYS A 260 0.91 -113.76 -34.30
N ASP A 261 2.04 -114.43 -34.23
CA ASP A 261 3.28 -113.87 -33.67
C ASP A 261 3.77 -112.69 -34.54
N VAL A 262 3.66 -112.79 -35.88
CA VAL A 262 4.00 -111.71 -36.82
C VAL A 262 3.06 -110.49 -36.67
N ASP A 263 1.74 -110.69 -36.69
CA ASP A 263 0.76 -109.59 -36.58
C ASP A 263 0.81 -108.89 -35.21
N SER A 264 1.08 -109.64 -34.13
CA SER A 264 1.22 -109.08 -32.78
C SER A 264 2.48 -108.20 -32.65
N SER A 265 3.61 -108.64 -33.21
CA SER A 265 4.85 -107.85 -33.25
C SER A 265 4.67 -106.55 -34.06
N LEU A 266 3.97 -106.60 -35.19
CA LEU A 266 3.68 -105.41 -36.01
C LEU A 266 2.76 -104.40 -35.29
N THR A 267 1.68 -104.88 -34.68
CA THR A 267 0.74 -104.02 -33.92
C THR A 267 1.45 -103.29 -32.77
N ASN A 268 2.35 -103.99 -32.08
CA ASN A 268 3.17 -103.42 -30.99
C ASN A 268 4.12 -102.31 -31.50
N ILE A 269 4.75 -102.51 -32.67
CA ILE A 269 5.60 -101.49 -33.28
C ILE A 269 4.78 -100.25 -33.69
N GLU A 270 3.59 -100.44 -34.26
CA GLU A 270 2.71 -99.33 -34.68
C GLU A 270 2.24 -98.48 -33.50
N GLN A 271 1.83 -99.12 -32.40
CA GLN A 271 1.44 -98.41 -31.19
C GLN A 271 2.60 -97.61 -30.58
N ALA A 272 3.81 -98.16 -30.58
CA ALA A 272 5.00 -97.47 -30.09
C ALA A 272 5.37 -96.24 -30.95
N VAL A 273 5.35 -96.38 -32.29
CA VAL A 273 5.64 -95.26 -33.22
C VAL A 273 4.56 -94.18 -33.16
N ALA A 274 3.29 -94.56 -33.06
CA ALA A 274 2.18 -93.61 -32.95
C ALA A 274 2.28 -92.77 -31.65
N ALA A 275 2.58 -93.41 -30.52
CA ALA A 275 2.78 -92.72 -29.25
C ALA A 275 4.02 -91.79 -29.26
N GLN A 276 5.14 -92.24 -29.85
CA GLN A 276 6.34 -91.40 -30.04
C GLN A 276 6.06 -90.16 -30.91
N THR A 277 5.27 -90.33 -31.97
CA THR A 277 4.91 -89.22 -32.87
C THR A 277 3.96 -88.24 -32.18
N LYS A 278 2.99 -88.75 -31.40
CA LYS A 278 2.04 -87.92 -30.64
C LYS A 278 2.75 -87.04 -29.61
N ILE A 279 3.64 -87.60 -28.79
CA ILE A 279 4.33 -86.82 -27.77
C ILE A 279 5.33 -85.82 -28.38
N ARG A 280 6.02 -86.17 -29.47
CA ARG A 280 6.85 -85.22 -30.22
C ARG A 280 6.04 -84.05 -30.78
N THR A 281 4.82 -84.33 -31.28
CA THR A 281 3.92 -83.28 -31.77
C THR A 281 3.47 -82.37 -30.63
N GLN A 282 3.14 -82.93 -29.46
CA GLN A 282 2.75 -82.14 -28.29
C GLN A 282 3.89 -81.29 -27.71
N ILE A 283 5.13 -81.79 -27.75
CA ILE A 283 6.32 -80.99 -27.37
C ILE A 283 6.54 -79.85 -28.37
N ASN A 284 6.41 -80.09 -29.67
CA ASN A 284 6.54 -79.03 -30.68
C ASN A 284 5.43 -77.98 -30.58
N GLN A 285 4.21 -78.39 -30.21
CA GLN A 285 3.11 -77.48 -29.91
C GLN A 285 3.41 -76.63 -28.67
N LEU A 286 3.96 -77.25 -27.61
CA LEU A 286 4.41 -76.53 -26.42
C LEU A 286 5.49 -75.50 -26.78
N GLU A 287 6.49 -75.87 -27.59
CA GLU A 287 7.53 -74.96 -28.07
C GLU A 287 6.95 -73.79 -28.90
N THR A 288 5.92 -74.05 -29.71
CA THR A 288 5.21 -73.02 -30.48
C THR A 288 4.45 -72.05 -29.56
N ILE A 289 3.77 -72.56 -28.53
CA ILE A 289 3.07 -71.74 -27.52
C ILE A 289 4.09 -70.92 -26.71
N LEU A 290 5.22 -71.51 -26.35
CA LEU A 290 6.33 -70.83 -25.67
C LEU A 290 7.00 -69.76 -26.54
N LYS A 291 7.03 -69.94 -27.86
CA LYS A 291 7.51 -68.91 -28.79
C LYS A 291 6.52 -67.74 -28.92
N ALA A 292 5.22 -68.04 -28.98
CA ALA A 292 4.18 -67.02 -28.99
C ALA A 292 4.16 -66.21 -27.68
N GLY A 293 4.35 -66.88 -26.54
CA GLY A 293 4.42 -66.20 -25.24
C GLY A 293 5.66 -65.33 -25.07
N THR A 294 6.79 -65.63 -25.74
CA THR A 294 7.97 -64.74 -25.76
C THR A 294 7.64 -63.43 -26.47
N GLU A 295 6.93 -63.50 -27.60
CA GLU A 295 6.45 -62.30 -28.30
C GLU A 295 5.45 -61.49 -27.45
N ASP A 296 4.58 -62.16 -26.69
CA ASP A 296 3.62 -61.48 -25.81
C ASP A 296 4.29 -60.80 -24.61
N ILE A 297 5.31 -61.43 -24.00
CA ILE A 297 6.13 -60.80 -22.96
C ILE A 297 6.89 -59.60 -23.54
N GLN A 298 7.45 -59.72 -24.73
CA GLN A 298 8.15 -58.61 -25.39
C GLN A 298 7.19 -57.46 -25.71
N LYS A 299 6.01 -57.73 -26.27
CA LYS A 299 4.96 -56.72 -26.50
C LYS A 299 4.49 -56.08 -25.21
N SER A 300 4.35 -56.85 -24.12
CA SER A 300 3.97 -56.33 -22.81
C SER A 300 5.05 -55.41 -22.21
N ALA A 301 6.32 -55.77 -22.37
CA ALA A 301 7.46 -54.94 -21.96
C ALA A 301 7.54 -53.64 -22.77
N GLU A 302 7.41 -53.71 -24.11
CA GLU A 302 7.37 -52.54 -25.00
C GLU A 302 6.16 -51.64 -24.71
N ALA A 303 4.98 -52.23 -24.48
CA ALA A 303 3.79 -51.48 -24.08
C ALA A 303 3.97 -50.78 -22.73
N THR A 304 4.62 -51.43 -21.75
CA THR A 304 4.93 -50.81 -20.46
C THR A 304 5.93 -49.68 -20.61
N GLN A 305 6.95 -49.83 -21.48
CA GLN A 305 7.91 -48.77 -21.81
C GLN A 305 7.21 -47.58 -22.50
N GLN A 306 6.34 -47.84 -23.46
CA GLN A 306 5.60 -46.81 -24.18
C GLN A 306 4.59 -46.08 -23.27
N GLN A 307 3.87 -46.80 -22.42
CA GLN A 307 2.98 -46.20 -21.41
C GLN A 307 3.75 -45.33 -20.43
N THR A 308 4.94 -45.77 -20.01
CA THR A 308 5.82 -45.00 -19.12
C THR A 308 6.32 -43.73 -19.80
N LEU A 309 6.82 -43.82 -21.05
CA LEU A 309 7.26 -42.67 -21.84
C LEU A 309 6.11 -41.71 -22.14
N MET A 310 4.92 -42.20 -22.46
CA MET A 310 3.73 -41.38 -22.69
C MET A 310 3.31 -40.67 -21.40
N ALA A 311 3.33 -41.34 -20.25
CA ALA A 311 3.06 -40.73 -18.95
C ALA A 311 4.07 -39.61 -18.62
N PHE A 312 5.37 -39.83 -18.86
CA PHE A 312 6.39 -38.79 -18.72
C PHE A 312 6.19 -37.63 -19.71
N SER A 313 5.83 -37.91 -20.97
CA SER A 313 5.59 -36.90 -22.00
C SER A 313 4.40 -36.01 -21.65
N VAL A 314 3.29 -36.62 -21.21
CA VAL A 314 2.11 -35.90 -20.73
C VAL A 314 2.44 -35.09 -19.48
N PHE A 315 3.24 -35.64 -18.55
CA PHE A 315 3.69 -34.90 -17.37
C PHE A 315 4.54 -33.68 -17.74
N VAL A 316 5.48 -33.80 -18.68
CA VAL A 316 6.30 -32.68 -19.17
C VAL A 316 5.43 -31.62 -19.86
N ILE A 317 4.47 -32.02 -20.70
CA ILE A 317 3.52 -31.09 -21.33
C ILE A 317 2.69 -30.38 -20.26
N LEU A 318 2.21 -31.11 -19.24
CA LEU A 318 1.40 -30.54 -18.15
C LEU A 318 2.25 -29.60 -17.28
N MET A 319 3.53 -29.91 -17.05
CA MET A 319 4.49 -29.03 -16.38
C MET A 319 4.74 -27.74 -17.19
N VAL A 320 4.91 -27.85 -18.51
CA VAL A 320 5.10 -26.67 -19.39
C VAL A 320 3.82 -25.83 -19.44
N LEU A 321 2.64 -26.45 -19.58
CA LEU A 321 1.36 -25.75 -19.60
C LEU A 321 1.04 -25.07 -18.28
N THR A 322 1.32 -25.72 -17.15
CA THR A 322 1.17 -25.10 -15.82
C THR A 322 2.16 -23.96 -15.63
N THR A 323 3.41 -24.10 -16.08
CA THR A 323 4.41 -23.03 -16.05
C THR A 323 3.99 -21.84 -16.92
N ILE A 324 3.51 -22.08 -18.15
CA ILE A 324 3.00 -21.03 -19.05
C ILE A 324 1.74 -20.38 -18.47
N SER A 325 0.81 -21.16 -17.93
CA SER A 325 -0.42 -20.66 -17.30
C SER A 325 -0.12 -19.80 -16.08
N VAL A 326 0.80 -20.22 -15.22
CA VAL A 326 1.31 -19.44 -14.09
C VAL A 326 1.99 -18.16 -14.57
N HIS A 327 2.82 -18.23 -15.61
CA HIS A 327 3.50 -17.07 -16.18
C HIS A 327 2.51 -16.06 -16.77
N ILE A 328 1.54 -16.50 -17.57
CA ILE A 328 0.48 -15.64 -18.14
C ILE A 328 -0.37 -15.03 -17.02
N PHE A 329 -0.74 -15.82 -16.00
CA PHE A 329 -1.53 -15.36 -14.88
C PHE A 329 -0.78 -14.32 -14.03
N GLN A 330 0.49 -14.56 -13.68
CA GLN A 330 1.34 -13.60 -12.99
C GLN A 330 1.56 -12.34 -13.83
N ASN A 331 1.83 -12.48 -15.13
CA ASN A 331 2.07 -11.34 -16.01
C ASN A 331 0.80 -10.46 -16.17
N ARG A 332 -0.37 -11.09 -16.33
CA ARG A 332 -1.64 -10.36 -16.53
C ARG A 332 -2.21 -9.74 -15.26
N VAL A 333 -2.04 -10.39 -14.09
CA VAL A 333 -2.66 -9.97 -12.82
C VAL A 333 -1.71 -9.15 -11.95
N VAL A 334 -0.41 -9.45 -11.96
CA VAL A 334 0.58 -8.80 -11.08
C VAL A 334 1.47 -7.85 -11.88
N VAL A 335 2.10 -8.31 -12.96
CA VAL A 335 3.08 -7.49 -13.70
C VAL A 335 2.40 -6.35 -14.45
N LYS A 336 1.28 -6.59 -15.13
CA LYS A 336 0.55 -5.53 -15.82
C LYS A 336 0.01 -4.49 -14.84
N SER A 337 -0.59 -4.91 -13.72
CA SER A 337 -1.05 -3.98 -12.68
C SER A 337 0.10 -3.23 -11.99
N ALA A 338 1.26 -3.86 -11.81
CA ALA A 338 2.45 -3.21 -11.28
C ALA A 338 3.07 -2.24 -12.29
N GLY A 339 3.05 -2.58 -13.58
CA GLY A 339 3.48 -1.72 -14.69
C GLY A 339 2.58 -0.52 -14.88
N ASP A 340 1.26 -0.71 -14.85
CA ASP A 340 0.28 0.38 -14.91
C ASP A 340 0.45 1.32 -13.70
N LEU A 341 0.65 0.78 -12.49
CA LEU A 341 0.96 1.59 -11.30
C LEU A 341 2.32 2.29 -11.42
N TYR A 342 3.36 1.60 -11.92
CA TYR A 342 4.69 2.18 -12.13
C TYR A 342 4.66 3.31 -13.15
N ILE A 343 4.02 3.12 -14.30
CA ILE A 343 3.86 4.15 -15.32
C ILE A 343 3.08 5.33 -14.75
N ALA A 344 1.99 5.06 -14.03
CA ALA A 344 1.15 6.12 -13.48
C ALA A 344 1.85 6.90 -12.34
N VAL A 345 2.65 6.22 -11.50
CA VAL A 345 3.51 6.87 -10.49
C VAL A 345 4.68 7.60 -11.15
N LYS A 346 5.30 7.03 -12.18
CA LYS A 346 6.38 7.66 -12.95
C LYS A 346 5.87 8.92 -13.64
N ASP A 347 4.70 8.87 -14.26
CA ASP A 347 4.06 10.01 -14.93
C ASP A 347 3.69 11.12 -13.93
N LEU A 348 3.20 10.73 -12.75
CA LEU A 348 2.98 11.67 -11.64
C LEU A 348 4.29 12.35 -11.20
N VAL A 349 5.40 11.63 -11.12
CA VAL A 349 6.70 12.17 -10.66
C VAL A 349 7.39 12.99 -11.74
N GLU A 350 7.37 12.55 -13.00
CA GLU A 350 8.08 13.20 -14.12
C GLU A 350 7.27 14.37 -14.73
N HIS A 351 5.94 14.26 -14.83
CA HIS A 351 5.09 15.25 -15.48
C HIS A 351 4.20 16.05 -14.51
N GLN A 352 4.30 15.82 -13.20
CA GLN A 352 3.50 16.47 -12.14
C GLN A 352 1.98 16.45 -12.36
N ASN A 353 1.48 15.50 -13.15
CA ASN A 353 0.09 15.51 -13.58
C ASN A 353 -0.77 14.79 -12.53
N ILE A 354 -1.62 15.54 -11.81
CA ILE A 354 -2.46 15.04 -10.70
C ILE A 354 -3.73 14.32 -11.22
N ASN A 355 -3.71 13.85 -12.47
CA ASN A 355 -4.85 13.15 -13.03
C ASN A 355 -5.08 11.83 -12.31
N ARG A 356 -6.36 11.49 -12.08
CA ARG A 356 -6.75 10.26 -11.38
C ARG A 356 -6.11 9.05 -12.05
N LEU A 357 -5.32 8.30 -11.28
CA LEU A 357 -4.65 7.10 -11.73
C LEU A 357 -5.72 6.06 -12.11
N THR A 358 -5.83 5.73 -13.40
CA THR A 358 -6.76 4.72 -13.90
C THR A 358 -6.15 3.34 -13.72
N VAL A 359 -6.44 2.68 -12.60
CA VAL A 359 -6.05 1.27 -12.44
C VAL A 359 -7.14 0.37 -13.00
N GLY A 360 -6.74 -0.61 -13.80
CA GLY A 360 -7.66 -1.57 -14.42
C GLY A 360 -8.60 -2.23 -13.40
N LYS A 361 -9.79 -2.64 -13.83
CA LYS A 361 -10.92 -3.15 -13.00
C LYS A 361 -10.62 -4.34 -12.06
N ASN A 362 -9.39 -4.83 -12.01
CA ASN A 362 -9.00 -6.03 -11.27
C ASN A 362 -8.66 -5.70 -9.80
N LYS A 363 -9.59 -6.00 -8.88
CA LYS A 363 -9.40 -5.80 -7.42
C LYS A 363 -8.20 -6.61 -6.86
N ASN A 364 -7.03 -5.99 -6.75
CA ASN A 364 -5.82 -6.51 -6.10
C ASN A 364 -5.20 -5.42 -5.20
N GLU A 365 -4.20 -5.77 -4.37
CA GLU A 365 -3.59 -4.81 -3.43
C GLU A 365 -2.91 -3.64 -4.14
N LEU A 366 -2.44 -3.83 -5.38
CA LEU A 366 -1.90 -2.72 -6.18
C LEU A 366 -2.99 -1.73 -6.59
N SER A 367 -4.21 -2.19 -6.82
CA SER A 367 -5.38 -1.34 -7.07
C SER A 367 -5.88 -0.63 -5.81
N ASP A 368 -5.76 -1.27 -4.64
CA ASP A 368 -6.02 -0.62 -3.35
C ASP A 368 -4.96 0.45 -3.05
N VAL A 369 -3.67 0.16 -3.30
CA VAL A 369 -2.57 1.14 -3.22
C VAL A 369 -2.84 2.31 -4.15
N ALA A 370 -3.31 2.07 -5.38
CA ALA A 370 -3.68 3.15 -6.29
C ALA A 370 -4.93 3.93 -5.84
N HIS A 371 -5.89 3.29 -5.17
CA HIS A 371 -7.03 4.00 -4.55
C HIS A 371 -6.58 4.90 -3.40
N TYR A 372 -5.73 4.41 -2.51
CA TYR A 372 -5.15 5.22 -1.43
C TYR A 372 -4.24 6.33 -1.98
N LEU A 373 -3.48 6.05 -3.04
CA LEU A 373 -2.66 7.04 -3.73
C LEU A 373 -3.53 8.11 -4.41
N ASN A 374 -4.62 7.74 -5.08
CA ASN A 374 -5.59 8.69 -5.64
C ASN A 374 -6.23 9.59 -4.56
N ARG A 375 -6.60 9.02 -3.42
CA ARG A 375 -7.14 9.79 -2.29
C ARG A 375 -6.09 10.72 -1.69
N TYR A 376 -4.83 10.30 -1.63
CA TYR A 376 -3.71 11.15 -1.25
C TYR A 376 -3.45 12.27 -2.28
N LEU A 377 -3.57 11.99 -3.58
CA LEU A 377 -3.48 12.97 -4.66
C LEU A 377 -4.61 14.00 -4.61
N GLU A 378 -5.84 13.57 -4.32
CA GLU A 378 -6.98 14.46 -4.10
C GLU A 378 -6.75 15.35 -2.87
N GLN A 379 -6.22 14.78 -1.78
CA GLN A 379 -5.83 15.55 -0.60
C GLN A 379 -4.69 16.55 -0.90
N ILE A 380 -3.69 16.18 -1.71
CA ILE A 380 -2.63 17.08 -2.18
C ILE A 380 -3.21 18.19 -3.07
N ALA A 381 -4.16 17.88 -3.95
CA ALA A 381 -4.79 18.87 -4.82
C ALA A 381 -5.57 19.90 -3.99
N VAL A 382 -6.35 19.44 -2.99
CA VAL A 382 -7.04 20.32 -2.04
C VAL A 382 -6.06 21.13 -1.20
N GLN A 383 -4.98 20.51 -0.70
CA GLN A 383 -3.93 21.22 0.03
C GLN A 383 -3.18 22.24 -0.84
N ARG A 384 -2.90 21.95 -2.12
CA ARG A 384 -2.34 22.92 -3.08
C ARG A 384 -3.29 24.09 -3.26
N GLN A 385 -4.57 23.84 -3.52
CA GLN A 385 -5.57 24.89 -3.70
C GLN A 385 -5.72 25.77 -2.44
N GLN A 386 -5.74 25.15 -1.25
CA GLN A 386 -5.76 25.88 0.02
C GLN A 386 -4.50 26.71 0.22
N ARG A 387 -3.32 26.12 -0.01
CA ARG A 387 -2.04 26.81 0.08
C ARG A 387 -1.95 27.97 -0.92
N ASP A 388 -2.40 27.78 -2.16
CA ASP A 388 -2.38 28.83 -3.18
C ASP A 388 -3.36 29.98 -2.82
N THR A 389 -4.51 29.64 -2.23
CA THR A 389 -5.45 30.64 -1.68
C THR A 389 -4.85 31.38 -0.48
N GLU A 390 -4.19 30.67 0.43
CA GLU A 390 -3.55 31.24 1.62
C GLU A 390 -2.35 32.11 1.24
N LEU A 391 -1.55 31.70 0.25
CA LEU A 391 -0.47 32.51 -0.32
C LEU A 391 -0.99 33.76 -1.03
N ASN A 392 -2.11 33.68 -1.74
CA ASN A 392 -2.77 34.85 -2.30
C ASN A 392 -3.27 35.81 -1.20
N ASN A 393 -3.86 35.29 -0.13
CA ASN A 393 -4.27 36.09 1.03
C ASN A 393 -3.08 36.72 1.76
N ILE A 394 -1.95 35.99 1.88
CA ILE A 394 -0.69 36.53 2.41
C ILE A 394 -0.19 37.65 1.51
N SER A 395 -0.18 37.46 0.18
CA SER A 395 0.26 38.49 -0.77
C SER A 395 -0.60 39.76 -0.68
N LEU A 396 -1.93 39.61 -0.62
CA LEU A 396 -2.86 40.72 -0.41
C LEU A 396 -2.61 41.41 0.93
N SER A 397 -2.47 40.66 2.02
CA SER A 397 -2.19 41.21 3.35
C SER A 397 -0.84 41.94 3.42
N LEU A 398 0.19 41.44 2.71
CA LEU A 398 1.49 42.12 2.61
C LEU A 398 1.39 43.41 1.78
N ASN A 399 0.58 43.42 0.72
CA ASN A 399 0.28 44.64 -0.04
C ASN A 399 -0.49 45.67 0.79
N ASP A 400 -1.52 45.25 1.52
CA ASP A 400 -2.26 46.11 2.44
C ASP A 400 -1.34 46.67 3.52
N MET A 401 -0.41 45.87 4.04
CA MET A 401 0.61 46.31 4.99
C MET A 401 1.57 47.34 4.36
N LEU A 402 2.02 47.14 3.12
CA LEU A 402 2.84 48.12 2.39
C LEU A 402 2.09 49.44 2.18
N ASN A 403 0.80 49.39 1.82
CA ASN A 403 -0.04 50.58 1.67
C ASN A 403 -0.23 51.30 3.01
N ALA A 404 -0.48 50.57 4.10
CA ALA A 404 -0.58 51.13 5.44
C ALA A 404 0.73 51.82 5.87
N PHE A 405 1.89 51.24 5.57
CA PHE A 405 3.18 51.88 5.83
C PHE A 405 3.42 53.12 4.97
N GLY A 406 2.95 53.13 3.71
CA GLY A 406 2.92 54.34 2.88
C GLY A 406 2.12 55.47 3.54
N GLN A 407 0.92 55.17 4.05
CA GLN A 407 0.09 56.14 4.77
C GLN A 407 0.75 56.63 6.07
N VAL A 408 1.42 55.75 6.82
CA VAL A 408 2.17 56.15 8.02
C VAL A 408 3.33 57.08 7.68
N HIS A 409 4.02 56.87 6.55
CA HIS A 409 5.09 57.76 6.09
C HIS A 409 4.56 59.14 5.70
N GLU A 410 3.45 59.21 4.94
CA GLU A 410 2.79 60.48 4.63
C GLU A 410 2.34 61.21 5.91
N LEU A 411 1.76 60.47 6.88
CA LEU A 411 1.35 61.01 8.16
C LEU A 411 2.55 61.52 8.98
N SER A 412 3.67 60.81 8.98
CA SER A 412 4.91 61.24 9.67
C SER A 412 5.46 62.53 9.05
N THR A 413 5.42 62.64 7.73
CA THR A 413 5.84 63.85 6.99
C THR A 413 4.94 65.03 7.32
N ALA A 414 3.62 64.83 7.29
CA ALA A 414 2.64 65.85 7.66
C ALA A 414 2.80 66.27 9.14
N SER A 415 3.02 65.30 10.04
CA SER A 415 3.27 65.56 11.46
C SER A 415 4.54 66.38 11.65
N ASN A 416 5.63 66.07 10.96
CA ASN A 416 6.85 66.85 11.01
C ASN A 416 6.65 68.31 10.57
N GLN A 417 5.82 68.55 9.55
CA GLN A 417 5.49 69.89 9.07
C GLN A 417 4.60 70.66 10.07
N GLU A 418 3.68 69.97 10.74
CA GLU A 418 2.88 70.52 11.83
C GLU A 418 3.74 70.85 13.06
N LEU A 419 4.74 70.03 13.36
CA LEU A 419 5.73 70.31 14.42
C LEU A 419 6.58 71.54 14.09
N ASP A 420 7.01 71.75 12.84
CA ASP A 420 7.70 72.99 12.44
C ASP A 420 6.80 74.21 12.63
N SER A 421 5.53 74.11 12.23
CA SER A 421 4.55 75.18 12.43
C SER A 421 4.34 75.46 13.93
N THR A 422 4.36 74.41 14.76
CA THR A 422 4.27 74.53 16.23
C THR A 422 5.50 75.22 16.82
N LEU A 423 6.70 74.92 16.33
CA LEU A 423 7.93 75.60 16.75
C LEU A 423 7.93 77.08 16.34
N GLU A 424 7.49 77.38 15.13
CA GLU A 424 7.36 78.77 14.68
C GLU A 424 6.34 79.54 15.54
N MET A 425 5.18 78.95 15.83
CA MET A 425 4.19 79.52 16.74
C MET A 425 4.75 79.72 18.15
N SER A 426 5.51 78.75 18.68
CA SER A 426 6.18 78.86 19.98
C SER A 426 7.13 80.05 20.04
N ASN A 427 7.96 80.22 19.01
CA ASN A 427 8.86 81.37 18.88
C ASN A 427 8.08 82.70 18.79
N GLN A 428 6.98 82.74 18.05
CA GLN A 428 6.12 83.94 17.97
C GLN A 428 5.51 84.28 19.33
N ILE A 429 5.05 83.28 20.09
CA ILE A 429 4.53 83.47 21.45
C ILE A 429 5.63 83.96 22.39
N GLU A 430 6.86 83.45 22.27
CA GLU A 430 8.00 83.94 23.08
C GLU A 430 8.32 85.42 22.78
N VAL A 431 8.32 85.81 21.51
CA VAL A 431 8.48 87.22 21.11
C VAL A 431 7.34 88.08 21.65
N LEU A 432 6.10 87.59 21.59
CA LEU A 432 4.94 88.28 22.15
C LEU A 432 5.02 88.42 23.67
N ALA A 433 5.45 87.39 24.38
CA ALA A 433 5.65 87.43 25.83
C ALA A 433 6.72 88.46 26.20
N ASN A 434 7.85 88.50 25.47
CA ASN A 434 8.87 89.55 25.65
C ASN A 434 8.30 90.95 25.42
N LYS A 435 7.53 91.14 24.34
CA LYS A 435 6.88 92.44 24.06
C LYS A 435 5.90 92.81 25.17
N ALA A 436 5.09 91.86 25.65
CA ALA A 436 4.16 92.07 26.75
C ALA A 436 4.88 92.45 28.05
N GLU A 437 6.01 91.80 28.35
CA GLU A 437 6.85 92.14 29.52
C GLU A 437 7.39 93.58 29.43
N VAL A 438 7.93 93.98 28.27
CA VAL A 438 8.41 95.36 28.04
C VAL A 438 7.28 96.37 28.19
N ARG A 439 6.13 96.13 27.54
CA ARG A 439 4.97 97.03 27.64
C ARG A 439 4.42 97.11 29.07
N ALA A 440 4.41 96.01 29.81
CA ALA A 440 3.99 96.02 31.19
C ALA A 440 4.94 96.88 32.06
N ARG A 441 6.26 96.79 31.87
CA ARG A 441 7.23 97.66 32.56
C ARG A 441 7.06 99.15 32.19
N GLU A 442 6.75 99.45 30.93
CA GLU A 442 6.42 100.82 30.50
C GLU A 442 5.16 101.34 31.22
N VAL A 443 4.11 100.53 31.30
CA VAL A 443 2.88 100.88 32.04
C VAL A 443 3.17 101.11 33.51
N GLU A 444 3.99 100.26 34.15
CA GLU A 444 4.43 100.46 35.54
C GLU A 444 5.16 101.81 35.70
N THR A 445 6.06 102.15 34.78
CA THR A 445 6.79 103.42 34.81
C THR A 445 5.84 104.61 34.66
N TYR A 446 4.95 104.60 33.67
CA TYR A 446 3.95 105.67 33.48
C TYR A 446 2.99 105.79 34.66
N ALA A 447 2.64 104.68 35.31
CA ALA A 447 1.81 104.71 36.50
C ALA A 447 2.55 105.35 37.69
N ILE A 448 3.85 105.09 37.87
CA ILE A 448 4.66 105.74 38.91
C ILE A 448 4.79 107.25 38.65
N GLU A 449 5.03 107.66 37.40
CA GLU A 449 5.10 109.06 37.00
C GLU A 449 3.76 109.78 37.23
N THR A 450 2.67 109.14 36.82
CA THR A 450 1.30 109.66 37.02
C THR A 450 0.99 109.77 38.51
N ASN A 451 1.40 108.79 39.32
CA ASN A 451 1.20 108.83 40.77
C ASN A 451 1.93 110.03 41.39
N THR A 452 3.19 110.25 41.00
CA THR A 452 3.98 111.39 41.46
C THR A 452 3.33 112.73 41.07
N ALA A 453 2.90 112.88 39.82
CA ALA A 453 2.25 114.11 39.33
C ALA A 453 0.89 114.38 40.01
N MET A 454 0.10 113.34 40.24
CA MET A 454 -1.20 113.48 40.90
C MET A 454 -1.05 113.73 42.40
N SER A 455 -0.06 113.14 43.07
CA SER A 455 0.27 113.46 44.46
C SER A 455 0.63 114.93 44.62
N HIS A 456 1.41 115.48 43.68
CA HIS A 456 1.65 116.93 43.63
C HIS A 456 0.37 117.73 43.42
N SER A 457 -0.53 117.27 42.53
CA SER A 457 -1.80 117.93 42.25
C SER A 457 -2.74 117.94 43.47
N VAL A 458 -2.79 116.86 44.25
CA VAL A 458 -3.53 116.80 45.52
C VAL A 458 -2.98 117.83 46.52
N ASN A 459 -1.66 117.92 46.66
CA ASN A 459 -1.03 118.90 47.55
C ASN A 459 -1.28 120.35 47.10
N GLN A 460 -1.28 120.61 45.78
CA GLN A 460 -1.61 121.91 45.22
C GLN A 460 -3.09 122.28 45.45
N ALA A 461 -4.02 121.33 45.25
CA ALA A 461 -5.43 121.55 45.54
C ALA A 461 -5.66 121.85 47.03
N ALA A 462 -5.00 121.13 47.94
CA ALA A 462 -5.05 121.40 49.37
C ALA A 462 -4.52 122.82 49.71
N SER A 463 -3.40 123.21 49.10
CA SER A 463 -2.83 124.56 49.29
C SER A 463 -3.76 125.66 48.76
N LEU A 464 -4.39 125.43 47.60
CA LEU A 464 -5.35 126.35 47.01
C LEU A 464 -6.62 126.48 47.86
N ALA A 465 -7.08 125.39 48.47
CA ALA A 465 -8.21 125.40 49.39
C ALA A 465 -7.94 126.30 50.61
N VAL A 466 -6.73 126.21 51.19
CA VAL A 466 -6.29 127.09 52.30
C VAL A 466 -6.22 128.56 51.86
N ALA A 467 -5.70 128.83 50.65
CA ALA A 467 -5.63 130.19 50.11
C ALA A 467 -7.03 130.79 49.84
N ASN A 468 -7.97 129.99 49.34
CA ASN A 468 -9.37 130.41 49.13
C ASN A 468 -10.06 130.71 50.46
N GLN A 469 -9.87 129.87 51.47
CA GLN A 469 -10.41 130.10 52.81
C GLN A 469 -9.92 131.43 53.38
N THR A 470 -8.61 131.71 53.25
CA THR A 470 -8.02 133.00 53.64
C THR A 470 -8.65 134.17 52.86
N THR A 471 -8.92 134.00 51.57
CA THR A 471 -9.55 135.03 50.72
C THR A 471 -10.97 135.36 51.17
N ILE A 472 -11.77 134.34 51.49
CA ILE A 472 -13.13 134.51 52.05
C ILE A 472 -13.09 135.27 53.38
N GLU A 473 -12.17 134.93 54.27
CA GLU A 473 -12.00 135.65 55.55
C GLU A 473 -11.66 137.13 55.33
N ARG A 474 -10.78 137.45 54.37
CA ARG A 474 -10.45 138.83 53.99
C ARG A 474 -11.65 139.56 53.39
N LEU A 475 -12.41 138.91 52.50
CA LEU A 475 -13.63 139.49 51.92
C LEU A 475 -14.67 139.82 52.98
N ASN A 476 -14.90 138.92 53.94
CA ASN A 476 -15.82 139.15 55.05
C ASN A 476 -15.39 140.35 55.90
N SER A 477 -14.09 140.48 56.17
CA SER A 477 -13.53 141.65 56.86
C SER A 477 -13.72 142.94 56.05
N SER A 478 -13.45 142.92 54.73
CA SER A 478 -13.65 144.06 53.84
C SER A 478 -15.12 144.49 53.75
N LYS A 479 -16.06 143.54 53.68
CA LYS A 479 -17.51 143.82 53.71
C LYS A 479 -17.92 144.52 55.01
N LYS A 480 -17.41 144.04 56.16
CA LYS A 480 -17.67 144.68 57.46
C LYS A 480 -17.15 146.12 57.51
N SER A 481 -15.92 146.35 57.03
CA SER A 481 -15.35 147.69 56.94
C SER A 481 -16.16 148.60 56.01
N LEU A 482 -16.66 148.08 54.89
CA LEU A 482 -17.50 148.81 53.95
C LEU A 482 -18.85 149.22 54.57
N LEU A 483 -19.51 148.31 55.31
CA LEU A 483 -20.76 148.62 56.04
C LEU A 483 -20.55 149.70 57.09
N ASN A 484 -19.41 149.67 57.81
CA ASN A 484 -19.05 150.72 58.75
C ASN A 484 -18.83 152.07 58.06
N LEU A 485 -18.21 152.08 56.87
CA LEU A 485 -18.03 153.28 56.07
C LEU A 485 -19.37 153.83 55.58
N GLU A 486 -20.25 152.99 55.04
CA GLU A 486 -21.61 153.37 54.60
C GLU A 486 -22.40 154.02 55.74
N SER A 487 -22.37 153.42 56.93
CA SER A 487 -22.98 153.99 58.14
C SER A 487 -22.36 155.34 58.53
N SER A 488 -21.03 155.46 58.48
CA SER A 488 -20.32 156.70 58.82
C SER A 488 -20.64 157.84 57.85
N VAL A 489 -20.74 157.54 56.54
CA VAL A 489 -21.12 158.50 55.50
C VAL A 489 -22.57 158.92 55.65
N SER A 490 -23.48 157.98 55.94
CA SER A 490 -24.89 158.28 56.23
C SER A 490 -25.01 159.21 57.44
N ASN A 491 -24.33 158.91 58.54
CA ASN A 491 -24.33 159.74 59.74
C ASN A 491 -23.77 161.15 59.47
N ALA A 492 -22.67 161.25 58.73
CA ALA A 492 -22.07 162.53 58.36
C ALA A 492 -23.00 163.35 57.44
N THR A 493 -23.71 162.70 56.52
CA THR A 493 -24.70 163.35 55.64
C THR A 493 -25.87 163.92 56.44
N SER A 494 -26.37 163.19 57.44
CA SER A 494 -27.41 163.68 58.36
C SER A 494 -26.95 164.90 59.15
N ILE A 495 -25.71 164.92 59.64
CA ILE A 495 -25.12 166.08 60.34
C ILE A 495 -25.03 167.28 59.41
N VAL A 496 -24.51 167.10 58.19
CA VAL A 496 -24.38 168.18 57.19
C VAL A 496 -25.74 168.76 56.81
N THR A 497 -26.77 167.91 56.69
CA THR A 497 -28.15 168.35 56.45
C THR A 497 -28.66 169.22 57.61
N GLY A 498 -28.43 168.80 58.85
CA GLY A 498 -28.79 169.61 60.02
C GLY A 498 -28.05 170.95 60.07
N ILE A 499 -26.77 171.01 59.67
CA ILE A 499 -26.03 172.28 59.58
C ILE A 499 -26.58 173.15 58.43
N LYS A 500 -27.00 172.56 57.32
CA LYS A 500 -27.63 173.29 56.20
C LYS A 500 -28.92 173.97 56.67
N ASP A 501 -29.76 173.24 57.40
CA ASP A 501 -30.99 173.77 57.98
C ASP A 501 -30.70 174.93 58.96
N ILE A 502 -29.69 174.78 59.82
CA ILE A 502 -29.26 175.86 60.74
C ILE A 502 -28.75 177.08 59.97
N SER A 503 -27.96 176.87 58.91
CA SER A 503 -27.41 177.96 58.10
C SER A 503 -28.52 178.70 57.33
N GLU A 504 -29.53 177.99 56.83
CA GLU A 504 -30.72 178.58 56.21
C GLU A 504 -31.57 179.38 57.20
N GLN A 505 -31.79 178.84 58.40
CA GLN A 505 -32.44 179.58 59.49
C GLN A 505 -31.64 180.83 59.87
N THR A 506 -30.31 180.74 59.95
CA THR A 506 -29.44 181.87 60.28
C THR A 506 -29.48 182.94 59.21
N ASN A 507 -29.50 182.54 57.93
CA ASN A 507 -29.66 183.44 56.79
C ASN A 507 -31.00 184.18 56.82
N LEU A 508 -32.09 183.48 57.16
CA LEU A 508 -33.42 184.08 57.32
C LEU A 508 -33.50 185.02 58.52
N LEU A 509 -32.92 184.64 59.67
CA LEU A 509 -32.82 185.51 60.84
C LEU A 509 -32.00 186.78 60.54
N ALA A 510 -30.88 186.64 59.85
CA ALA A 510 -30.05 187.77 59.42
C ALA A 510 -30.77 188.68 58.41
N LEU A 511 -31.56 188.11 57.50
CA LEU A 511 -32.41 188.88 56.59
C LEU A 511 -33.46 189.68 57.35
N ASN A 512 -34.15 189.07 58.31
CA ASN A 512 -35.13 189.76 59.15
C ASN A 512 -34.46 190.88 59.98
N ALA A 513 -33.27 190.63 60.53
CA ALA A 513 -32.49 191.63 61.26
C ALA A 513 -32.04 192.79 60.35
N ALA A 514 -31.63 192.52 59.11
CA ALA A 514 -31.26 193.56 58.14
C ALA A 514 -32.47 194.44 57.76
N ILE A 515 -33.66 193.84 57.60
CA ILE A 515 -34.91 194.56 57.34
C ILE A 515 -35.25 195.48 58.53
N GLU A 516 -35.19 194.98 59.76
CA GLU A 516 -35.51 195.77 60.95
C GLU A 516 -34.46 196.86 61.22
N ALA A 517 -33.17 196.58 60.94
CA ALA A 517 -32.10 197.58 61.00
C ALA A 517 -32.29 198.71 59.97
N ALA A 518 -32.77 198.39 58.76
CA ALA A 518 -33.16 199.41 57.77
C ALA A 518 -34.38 200.22 58.23
N ARG A 519 -35.32 199.59 58.93
CA ARG A 519 -36.52 200.24 59.50
C ARG A 519 -36.20 201.23 60.62
N ALA A 520 -35.13 200.99 61.39
CA ALA A 520 -34.66 201.88 62.46
C ALA A 520 -33.86 203.11 61.98
N GLY A 521 -33.65 203.28 60.67
CA GLY A 521 -32.97 204.45 60.09
C GLY A 521 -31.50 204.60 60.53
N GLU A 522 -31.05 205.81 60.86
CA GLU A 522 -29.65 206.09 61.24
C GLU A 522 -29.20 205.31 62.49
N HIS A 523 -30.10 205.05 63.45
CA HIS A 523 -29.78 204.28 64.66
C HIS A 523 -29.49 202.79 64.38
N GLY A 524 -29.95 202.25 63.23
CA GLY A 524 -29.80 200.84 62.85
C GLY A 524 -28.57 200.53 61.99
N ARG A 525 -27.77 201.52 61.58
CA ARG A 525 -26.66 201.32 60.61
C ARG A 525 -25.63 200.28 61.05
N GLY A 526 -25.23 200.26 62.33
CA GLY A 526 -24.29 199.28 62.86
C GLY A 526 -24.84 197.84 62.81
N PHE A 527 -26.12 197.67 63.13
CA PHE A 527 -26.80 196.37 63.06
C PHE A 527 -27.01 195.90 61.62
N ALA A 528 -27.28 196.81 60.68
CA ALA A 528 -27.43 196.47 59.26
C ALA A 528 -26.13 195.88 58.66
N VAL A 529 -24.97 196.42 59.04
CA VAL A 529 -23.66 195.89 58.61
C VAL A 529 -23.42 194.49 59.15
N VAL A 530 -23.67 194.27 60.45
CA VAL A 530 -23.53 192.94 61.07
C VAL A 530 -24.50 191.93 60.43
N ALA A 531 -25.76 192.32 60.20
CA ALA A 531 -26.74 191.45 59.57
C ALA A 531 -26.36 191.07 58.13
N SER A 532 -25.81 192.01 57.34
CA SER A 532 -25.28 191.72 55.99
C SER A 532 -24.08 190.76 56.03
N GLU A 533 -23.19 190.91 57.01
CA GLU A 533 -22.04 190.02 57.17
C GLU A 533 -22.48 188.61 57.59
N VAL A 534 -23.43 188.48 58.52
CA VAL A 534 -24.01 187.19 58.92
C VAL A 534 -24.73 186.51 57.74
N ARG A 535 -25.44 187.29 56.91
CA ARG A 535 -26.10 186.78 55.69
C ARG A 535 -25.07 186.25 54.68
N THR A 536 -23.99 187.01 54.45
CA THR A 536 -22.89 186.60 53.56
C THR A 536 -22.19 185.35 54.08
N LEU A 537 -21.92 185.27 55.39
CA LEU A 537 -21.32 184.09 56.02
C LEU A 537 -22.23 182.86 55.90
N SER A 538 -23.54 183.02 56.15
CA SER A 538 -24.51 181.94 56.03
C SER A 538 -24.61 181.44 54.58
N SER A 539 -24.65 182.33 53.59
CA SER A 539 -24.64 181.94 52.17
C SER A 539 -23.35 181.19 51.77
N ARG A 540 -22.18 181.64 52.26
CA ARG A 540 -20.92 180.91 52.05
C ARG A 540 -20.93 179.55 52.73
N THR A 541 -21.49 179.44 53.94
CA THR A 541 -21.66 178.16 54.64
C THR A 541 -22.57 177.21 53.87
N GLN A 542 -23.71 177.67 53.35
CA GLN A 542 -24.59 176.87 52.50
C GLN A 542 -23.89 176.33 51.26
N GLN A 543 -23.14 177.19 50.55
CA GLN A 543 -22.37 176.77 49.38
C GLN A 543 -21.36 175.67 49.73
N SER A 544 -20.59 175.83 50.82
CA SER A 544 -19.65 174.79 51.27
C SER A 544 -20.37 173.48 51.67
N LEU A 545 -21.56 173.55 52.28
CA LEU A 545 -22.34 172.36 52.63
C LEU A 545 -22.89 171.64 51.39
N GLU A 546 -23.23 172.36 50.32
CA GLU A 546 -23.61 171.76 49.04
C GLU A 546 -22.43 171.02 48.39
N GLU A 547 -21.23 171.61 48.42
CA GLU A 547 -20.01 170.94 47.97
C GLU A 547 -19.73 169.67 48.78
N ILE A 548 -19.85 169.72 50.12
CA ILE A 548 -19.67 168.54 51.00
C ILE A 548 -20.73 167.46 50.70
N THR A 549 -21.98 167.85 50.45
CA THR A 549 -23.06 166.92 50.08
C THR A 549 -22.74 166.22 48.75
N GLY A 550 -22.18 166.94 47.78
CA GLY A 550 -21.69 166.37 46.53
C GLY A 550 -20.56 165.34 46.74
N ILE A 551 -19.64 165.62 47.66
CA ILE A 551 -18.57 164.68 48.06
C ILE A 551 -19.18 163.41 48.69
N PHE A 552 -20.14 163.53 49.60
CA PHE A 552 -20.80 162.37 50.22
C PHE A 552 -21.63 161.55 49.23
N SER A 553 -22.33 162.19 48.29
CA SER A 553 -23.02 161.50 47.20
C SER A 553 -22.04 160.67 46.35
N THR A 554 -20.89 161.26 46.02
CA THR A 554 -19.82 160.55 45.30
C THR A 554 -19.25 159.38 46.10
N LEU A 555 -19.02 159.57 47.41
CA LEU A 555 -18.52 158.54 48.31
C LEU A 555 -19.53 157.39 48.51
N SER A 556 -20.82 157.70 48.62
CA SER A 556 -21.90 156.70 48.67
C SER A 556 -21.97 155.88 47.38
N SER A 557 -21.90 156.54 46.22
CA SER A 557 -21.84 155.86 44.92
C SER A 557 -20.61 154.94 44.79
N ALA A 558 -19.44 155.42 45.23
CA ALA A 558 -18.21 154.62 45.24
C ALA A 558 -18.33 153.41 46.18
N THR A 559 -18.91 153.59 47.36
CA THR A 559 -19.16 152.52 48.34
C THR A 559 -20.13 151.47 47.80
N SER A 560 -21.20 151.88 47.13
CA SER A 560 -22.16 150.98 46.46
C SER A 560 -21.50 150.16 45.34
N LYS A 561 -20.64 150.78 44.53
CA LYS A 561 -19.85 150.07 43.50
C LYS A 561 -18.88 149.06 44.12
N LEU A 562 -18.20 149.43 45.21
CA LEU A 562 -17.32 148.52 45.94
C LEU A 562 -18.07 147.33 46.53
N LYS A 563 -19.29 147.54 47.07
CA LYS A 563 -20.14 146.46 47.58
C LYS A 563 -20.43 145.43 46.49
N LYS A 564 -20.90 145.88 45.33
CA LYS A 564 -21.19 145.01 44.19
C LYS A 564 -19.94 144.24 43.72
N ASN A 565 -18.78 144.88 43.70
CA ASN A 565 -17.53 144.20 43.36
C ASN A 565 -17.16 143.13 44.40
N LEU A 566 -17.33 143.39 45.70
CA LEU A 566 -17.08 142.40 46.75
C LEU A 566 -18.04 141.20 46.66
N GLU A 567 -19.31 141.42 46.32
CA GLU A 567 -20.29 140.34 46.07
C GLU A 567 -19.88 139.47 44.88
N LEU A 568 -19.40 140.08 43.79
CA LEU A 568 -18.88 139.33 42.63
C LEU A 568 -17.63 138.52 42.98
N ILE A 569 -16.69 139.08 43.75
CA ILE A 569 -15.48 138.37 44.17
C ILE A 569 -15.81 137.22 45.14
N GLU A 570 -16.80 137.39 46.02
CA GLU A 570 -17.28 136.30 46.89
C GLU A 570 -17.89 135.14 46.10
N SER A 571 -18.75 135.44 45.13
CA SER A 571 -19.34 134.43 44.24
C SER A 571 -18.25 133.66 43.49
N ALA A 572 -17.27 134.38 42.91
CA ALA A 572 -16.14 133.76 42.22
C ALA A 572 -15.27 132.91 43.17
N SER A 573 -15.06 133.36 44.41
CA SER A 573 -14.29 132.62 45.42
C SER A 573 -15.00 131.33 45.85
N THR A 574 -16.34 131.35 45.95
CA THR A 574 -17.13 130.16 46.29
C THR A 574 -17.10 129.13 45.17
N GLU A 575 -17.19 129.58 43.92
CA GLU A 575 -17.01 128.72 42.74
C GLU A 575 -15.60 128.11 42.71
N GLN A 576 -14.57 128.92 43.01
CA GLN A 576 -13.18 128.47 43.08
C GLN A 576 -12.96 127.38 44.15
N ILE A 577 -13.64 127.45 45.30
CA ILE A 577 -13.62 126.40 46.33
C ILE A 577 -14.17 125.08 45.77
N SER A 578 -15.34 125.12 45.12
CA SER A 578 -15.97 123.93 44.54
C SER A 578 -15.07 123.28 43.48
N LEU A 579 -14.48 124.09 42.59
CA LEU A 579 -13.53 123.61 41.57
C LEU A 579 -12.26 123.01 42.19
N THR A 580 -11.74 123.62 43.26
CA THR A 580 -10.56 123.12 43.97
C THR A 580 -10.82 121.76 44.62
N GLN A 581 -11.99 121.58 45.22
CA GLN A 581 -12.39 120.30 45.83
C GLN A 581 -12.57 119.21 44.76
N ALA A 582 -13.24 119.53 43.65
CA ALA A 582 -13.40 118.61 42.53
C ALA A 582 -12.05 118.21 41.90
N LEU A 583 -11.11 119.15 41.81
CA LEU A 583 -9.74 118.89 41.35
C LEU A 583 -9.01 117.92 42.29
N GLY A 584 -9.08 118.15 43.60
CA GLY A 584 -8.46 117.27 44.60
C GLY A 584 -9.02 115.85 44.56
N GLN A 585 -10.35 115.71 44.45
CA GLN A 585 -11.00 114.41 44.33
C GLN A 585 -10.60 113.70 43.02
N SER A 586 -10.60 114.42 41.90
CA SER A 586 -10.20 113.85 40.60
C SER A 586 -8.75 113.37 40.63
N ALA A 587 -7.84 114.12 41.25
CA ALA A 587 -6.45 113.72 41.41
C ALA A 587 -6.31 112.46 42.29
N GLN A 588 -7.11 112.34 43.35
CA GLN A 588 -7.16 111.15 44.20
C GLN A 588 -7.67 109.91 43.45
N GLU A 589 -8.72 110.04 42.65
CA GLU A 589 -9.24 108.93 41.83
C GLU A 589 -8.20 108.46 40.79
N VAL A 590 -7.43 109.38 40.21
CA VAL A 590 -6.34 109.02 39.29
C VAL A 590 -5.20 108.33 40.05
N LEU A 591 -4.87 108.72 41.28
CA LEU A 591 -3.88 108.03 42.12
C LEU A 591 -4.23 106.56 42.32
N GLU A 592 -5.48 106.27 42.71
CA GLU A 592 -5.97 104.91 42.92
C GLU A 592 -5.91 104.07 41.64
N LYS A 593 -6.34 104.63 40.50
CA LYS A 593 -6.25 103.96 39.20
C LYS A 593 -4.80 103.73 38.76
N SER A 594 -3.89 104.63 39.11
CA SER A 594 -2.46 104.47 38.83
C SER A 594 -1.87 103.31 39.62
N GLU A 595 -2.22 103.19 40.91
CA GLU A 595 -1.79 102.05 41.73
C GLU A 595 -2.32 100.71 41.21
N GLN A 596 -3.59 100.66 40.81
CA GLN A 596 -4.16 99.48 40.13
C GLN A 596 -3.42 99.15 38.83
N SER A 597 -3.03 100.16 38.05
CA SER A 597 -2.28 99.98 36.81
C SER A 597 -0.89 99.38 37.07
N THR A 598 -0.20 99.82 38.12
CA THR A 598 1.07 99.23 38.57
C THR A 598 0.91 97.76 38.96
N GLN A 599 -0.13 97.42 39.72
CA GLN A 599 -0.40 96.02 40.09
C GLN A 599 -0.70 95.15 38.87
N LEU A 600 -1.47 95.67 37.91
CA LEU A 600 -1.80 94.96 36.68
C LEU A 600 -0.56 94.74 35.80
N ALA A 601 0.30 95.75 35.69
CA ALA A 601 1.59 95.64 35.01
C ALA A 601 2.45 94.52 35.62
N LYS A 602 2.58 94.45 36.95
CA LYS A 602 3.32 93.36 37.63
C LYS A 602 2.73 91.98 37.38
N LYS A 603 1.40 91.85 37.31
CA LYS A 603 0.77 90.57 36.94
C LYS A 603 1.06 90.20 35.49
N ALA A 604 1.00 91.18 34.58
CA ALA A 604 1.29 90.97 33.16
C ALA A 604 2.74 90.51 32.92
N THR A 605 3.73 91.07 33.65
CA THR A 605 5.12 90.55 33.59
C THR A 605 5.23 89.12 34.10
N GLY A 606 4.51 88.78 35.18
CA GLY A 606 4.42 87.41 35.69
C GLY A 606 3.86 86.42 34.66
N TYR A 607 2.73 86.75 34.02
CA TYR A 607 2.15 85.91 32.97
C TYR A 607 3.07 85.77 31.76
N ALA A 608 3.74 86.84 31.34
CA ALA A 608 4.73 86.77 30.28
C ALA A 608 5.87 85.80 30.62
N ALA A 609 6.38 85.83 31.85
CA ALA A 609 7.43 84.92 32.31
C ALA A 609 6.97 83.45 32.33
N GLU A 610 5.76 83.18 32.84
CA GLU A 610 5.16 81.84 32.81
C GLU A 610 4.99 81.32 31.38
N GLN A 611 4.55 82.18 30.46
CA GLN A 611 4.33 81.81 29.07
C GLN A 611 5.65 81.45 28.37
N LYS A 612 6.75 82.16 28.65
CA LYS A 612 8.09 81.81 28.15
C LYS A 612 8.55 80.44 28.66
N LEU A 613 8.33 80.14 29.95
CA LEU A 613 8.63 78.82 30.51
C LEU A 613 7.79 77.71 29.86
N GLY A 614 6.49 77.96 29.65
CA GLY A 614 5.59 77.05 28.95
C GLY A 614 6.04 76.77 27.51
N MET A 615 6.45 77.80 26.77
CA MET A 615 6.96 77.65 25.39
C MET A 615 8.28 76.87 25.31
N SER A 616 9.17 77.04 26.29
CA SER A 616 10.38 76.22 26.41
C SER A 616 10.05 74.73 26.63
N GLY A 617 9.08 74.44 27.51
CA GLY A 617 8.57 73.08 27.71
C GLY A 617 7.94 72.48 26.45
N LEU A 618 7.14 73.28 25.73
CA LEU A 618 6.53 72.89 24.45
C LEU A 618 7.60 72.57 23.39
N ASN A 619 8.63 73.41 23.25
CA ASN A 619 9.72 73.18 22.31
C ASN A 619 10.44 71.86 22.59
N SER A 620 10.76 71.58 23.86
CA SER A 620 11.34 70.28 24.26
C SER A 620 10.44 69.08 23.92
N ALA A 621 9.13 69.21 24.15
CA ALA A 621 8.17 68.18 23.79
C ALA A 621 8.11 67.95 22.26
N VAL A 622 8.10 69.02 21.47
CA VAL A 622 8.12 68.94 20.00
C VAL A 622 9.39 68.22 19.51
N VAL A 623 10.57 68.55 20.04
CA VAL A 623 11.82 67.86 19.69
C VAL A 623 11.73 66.37 20.00
N LYS A 624 11.14 65.99 21.13
CA LYS A 624 10.96 64.58 21.50
C LYS A 624 10.01 63.85 20.55
N VAL A 625 8.88 64.45 20.19
CA VAL A 625 7.91 63.87 19.24
C VAL A 625 8.55 63.72 17.86
N ARG A 626 9.28 64.74 17.39
CA ARG A 626 10.04 64.68 16.13
C ARG A 626 11.07 63.55 16.13
N GLY A 627 11.78 63.35 17.24
CA GLY A 627 12.70 62.22 17.40
C GLY A 627 12.00 60.87 17.22
N GLN A 628 10.85 60.68 17.88
CA GLN A 628 10.05 59.45 17.78
C GLN A 628 9.44 59.23 16.38
N ALA A 629 9.02 60.30 15.71
CA ALA A 629 8.51 60.24 14.33
C ALA A 629 9.61 59.78 13.37
N ASN A 630 10.82 60.33 13.49
CA ASN A 630 11.97 59.94 12.66
C ASN A 630 12.43 58.50 12.95
N GLU A 631 12.42 58.06 14.22
CA GLU A 631 12.69 56.65 14.57
C GLU A 631 11.65 55.70 13.98
N SER A 632 10.37 56.09 14.04
CA SER A 632 9.27 55.31 13.44
C SER A 632 9.45 55.20 11.94
N GLU A 633 9.78 56.29 11.25
CA GLU A 633 10.06 56.29 9.82
C GLU A 633 11.22 55.36 9.45
N ALA A 634 12.33 55.42 10.18
CA ALA A 634 13.48 54.55 9.98
C ALA A 634 13.14 53.06 10.21
N PHE A 635 12.32 52.76 11.21
CA PHE A 635 11.83 51.41 11.47
C PHE A 635 10.90 50.92 10.35
N MET A 636 9.93 51.73 9.93
CA MET A 636 9.00 51.42 8.84
C MET A 636 9.71 51.19 7.52
N SER A 637 10.75 51.98 7.21
CA SER A 637 11.59 51.78 6.03
C SER A 637 12.25 50.39 6.02
N LYS A 638 12.88 49.98 7.13
CA LYS A 638 13.48 48.64 7.27
C LYS A 638 12.47 47.50 7.13
N VAL A 639 11.27 47.68 7.71
CA VAL A 639 10.20 46.67 7.62
C VAL A 639 9.65 46.59 6.20
N THR A 640 9.48 47.72 5.52
CA THR A 640 9.05 47.81 4.12
C THR A 640 10.01 47.06 3.20
N ASP A 641 11.31 47.27 3.37
CA ASP A 641 12.34 46.55 2.59
C ASP A 641 12.30 45.04 2.87
N SER A 642 12.14 44.65 4.14
CA SER A 642 12.01 43.24 4.52
C SER A 642 10.76 42.58 3.92
N ILE A 643 9.64 43.30 3.86
CA ILE A 643 8.39 42.81 3.25
C ILE A 643 8.56 42.70 1.74
N LYS A 644 9.12 43.71 1.07
CA LYS A 644 9.40 43.65 -0.37
C LYS A 644 10.27 42.44 -0.71
N GLN A 645 11.31 42.21 0.08
CA GLN A 645 12.17 41.04 -0.08
C GLN A 645 11.39 39.73 0.12
N LYS A 646 10.56 39.63 1.16
CA LYS A 646 9.71 38.44 1.36
C LYS A 646 8.69 38.21 0.25
N ILE A 647 8.06 39.26 -0.28
CA ILE A 647 7.16 39.15 -1.43
C ILE A 647 7.94 38.63 -2.64
N GLN A 648 9.14 39.17 -2.88
CA GLN A 648 9.99 38.75 -3.98
C GLN A 648 10.43 37.29 -3.80
N ASP A 649 10.84 36.87 -2.60
CA ASP A 649 11.20 35.50 -2.28
C ASP A 649 10.01 34.55 -2.49
N ILE A 650 8.81 34.91 -2.04
CA ILE A 650 7.57 34.12 -2.24
C ILE A 650 7.28 33.97 -3.75
N THR A 651 7.35 35.08 -4.50
CA THR A 651 7.10 35.10 -5.95
C THR A 651 8.11 34.22 -6.69
N THR A 652 9.40 34.31 -6.32
CA THR A 652 10.49 33.55 -6.93
C THR A 652 10.42 32.06 -6.58
N THR A 653 10.08 31.73 -5.33
CA THR A 653 9.98 30.34 -4.83
C THR A 653 8.77 29.60 -5.41
N LEU A 654 7.67 30.32 -5.70
CA LEU A 654 6.45 29.73 -6.25
C LEU A 654 6.44 29.64 -7.78
N GLY A 655 7.42 30.25 -8.48
CA GLY A 655 7.47 30.25 -9.93
C GLY A 655 6.27 30.95 -10.58
N ILE A 656 5.59 31.83 -9.84
CA ILE A 656 4.54 32.70 -10.36
C ILE A 656 5.29 33.83 -11.08
N LYS A 657 5.42 33.73 -12.39
CA LYS A 657 5.93 34.82 -13.22
C LYS A 657 4.91 35.93 -13.35
#